data_AF-A0A0S4VNQ8-F1
#
_entry.id   AF-A0A0S4VNQ8-F1
#
_cell.length_a   1.000
_cell.length_b   1.000
_cell.length_c   1.000
_cell.angle_alpha   90.00
_cell.angle_beta   90.00
_cell.angle_gamma   90.00
#
_symmetry.space_group_name_H-M   'P 1'
#
loop_
_entity.id
_entity.type
_entity.pdbx_description
1 polymer ?
#
loop_
_entity_poly.entity_id
_entity_poly.type
_entity_poly.pdbx_seq_one_letter_code
_entity_poly.pdbx_strand_id
1 'polypeptide(L)'
;MDTPVVPVQAFASGYNPPDCAYPDATPAISTVLGDALAGGGSGPWVSAPLHTLTINALGDQVVPNSGYTGPAATTAPFNQKFIKRHYGFGARGGTSSVTIGGVRAPVTSWSDTQIKVLVPSLSAAQSSCPIQQAGQPQTFCGELVVTAANGKKSIDAVTVTVGGKPPTYVNGENAAGNAIQTALDAAMPGDMIVVGPGSYREMLLMWKPVRLQGVGAPSVVVNATTHPSGKMDAWRAQADCLFGVSLDGGLITSSHPFDPSGKSPYSCPATMQRQVDAIPFEPTVGWDANLNGNLAELLMEPTLMGAYEGAAITVLGKGVRDVAGANGLQADPNCTANGICTPLTNSAADCNTYSSNFLCNPSRIDGITFSNSSQGGGGIFVHGWNHYMEIANNRVSSNAGTLTGGITVGQVETPDGTIGGVDGVTQLPFAYNTHVNVHNNAVTSNASYGDEINSTTPSAAGGVTFCTGADYYKFNDNWVCGNISSGDGGGVAHFGFSYNGQIARNWVLFNQSNNPTLPTYGGGIIAQGVPPDGTFCENATVDVDCAPQLSDGAGPGLVIDSNLLIGNTAESGKGGGLRLQQVNGTDVQRSPSDPSKWYAVRVINNIIGNNVAGWAGGGVSLQDAVNVSFINNTVVSNDATASSGVLFNTDAAAQANVGPPNCTTVGAETTCQPITTSTNQPAGLETAPHTANLNAAFTGASGACPAGMPNCTKISNPLMTNNLFWQNRTFHITVGGLDAGIQGLQNIVTLIPTLNQAGHHTGYCPNGAVYWDIGVSGDTGPSNHNSGYTLGPTYSILTPPAAYPGLHNRSGNPALISQYCNGARIPPEAGGNGIQVPPGISDTVLPNPLFSLTPSATPDEGNNWINLQYGPLSLFNAAVMPGNAGYGMPLGNYAIQPGSPAIGGGTVQGAPPLDFFGDPRVGRIDIGAVEWWPIGGLAGQGGNQQGGQQGGNQQGALPLNPLRVLPLNLQGAQR
;
A
#
# COMPACT_ATOMS: atom_id res chain seq x y z
N MET A 1 8.04 -20.03 29.25
CA MET A 1 8.31 -19.06 28.17
C MET A 1 7.26 -19.30 27.12
N ASP A 2 6.16 -18.54 27.19
CA ASP A 2 5.35 -18.30 26.01
C ASP A 2 6.21 -17.46 25.07
N THR A 3 6.54 -17.97 23.89
CA THR A 3 6.95 -17.10 22.80
C THR A 3 5.76 -16.20 22.49
N PRO A 4 5.87 -14.86 22.61
CA PRO A 4 4.78 -13.97 22.22
C PRO A 4 4.44 -14.26 20.76
N VAL A 5 3.21 -14.70 20.52
CA VAL A 5 2.69 -14.86 19.15
C VAL A 5 2.31 -13.46 18.69
N VAL A 6 3.18 -12.85 17.88
CA VAL A 6 2.90 -11.54 17.28
C VAL A 6 1.86 -11.75 16.17
N PRO A 7 0.70 -11.08 16.22
CA PRO A 7 -0.27 -11.15 15.13
C PRO A 7 0.39 -10.63 13.84
N VAL A 8 0.02 -11.17 12.68
CA VAL A 8 0.44 -10.61 11.38
C VAL A 8 -0.76 -10.16 10.54
N GLN A 9 -1.97 -10.24 11.10
CA GLN A 9 -3.21 -9.98 10.41
C GLN A 9 -4.00 -8.89 11.13
N ALA A 10 -4.53 -7.94 10.36
CA ALA A 10 -5.50 -6.97 10.87
C ALA A 10 -6.75 -7.65 11.40
N PHE A 11 -7.35 -7.08 12.45
CA PHE A 11 -8.58 -7.58 13.07
C PHE A 11 -8.48 -9.06 13.49
N ALA A 12 -7.33 -9.47 14.04
CA ALA A 12 -7.07 -10.84 14.45
C ALA A 12 -7.98 -11.34 15.59
N SER A 13 -8.69 -10.45 16.29
CA SER A 13 -9.62 -10.80 17.36
C SER A 13 -10.94 -11.38 16.83
N GLY A 14 -11.55 -12.28 17.61
CA GLY A 14 -12.82 -12.92 17.25
C GLY A 14 -12.67 -14.16 16.37
N TYR A 15 -13.79 -14.64 15.81
CA TYR A 15 -13.84 -15.87 15.00
C TYR A 15 -13.89 -15.60 13.49
N ASN A 16 -14.17 -14.37 13.09
CA ASN A 16 -14.38 -13.98 11.70
C ASN A 16 -13.29 -13.03 11.21
N PRO A 17 -12.20 -13.55 10.60
CA PRO A 17 -11.13 -12.72 10.06
C PRO A 17 -11.58 -11.94 8.81
N PRO A 18 -10.82 -10.92 8.38
CA PRO A 18 -11.00 -10.27 7.09
C PRO A 18 -10.98 -11.28 5.92
N ASP A 19 -11.89 -11.12 4.96
CA ASP A 19 -11.91 -11.90 3.72
C ASP A 19 -10.92 -11.32 2.70
N CYS A 20 -9.66 -11.74 2.81
CA CYS A 20 -8.60 -11.37 1.87
C CYS A 20 -8.45 -12.34 0.69
N ALA A 21 -9.29 -13.37 0.63
CA ALA A 21 -9.32 -14.27 -0.52
C ALA A 21 -10.00 -13.59 -1.71
N TYR A 22 -9.57 -13.92 -2.91
CA TYR A 22 -10.24 -13.42 -4.11
C TYR A 22 -11.70 -13.89 -4.16
N PRO A 23 -12.57 -13.14 -4.85
CA PRO A 23 -13.97 -13.52 -5.00
C PRO A 23 -14.14 -14.89 -5.65
N ASP A 24 -15.19 -15.61 -5.28
CA ASP A 24 -15.47 -16.93 -5.86
C ASP A 24 -15.61 -16.88 -7.39
N ALA A 25 -15.22 -17.94 -8.09
CA ALA A 25 -15.19 -18.03 -9.56
C ALA A 25 -14.27 -17.01 -10.25
N THR A 26 -13.32 -16.40 -9.53
CA THR A 26 -12.23 -15.62 -10.14
C THR A 26 -11.20 -16.59 -10.70
N PRO A 27 -10.89 -16.58 -12.00
CA PRO A 27 -9.87 -17.48 -12.53
C PRO A 27 -8.52 -17.19 -11.86
N ALA A 28 -7.79 -18.20 -11.42
CA ALA A 28 -6.43 -18.02 -10.89
C ALA A 28 -5.50 -19.10 -11.43
N ILE A 29 -4.23 -18.75 -11.58
CA ILE A 29 -3.24 -19.59 -12.24
C ILE A 29 -2.39 -20.29 -11.18
N SER A 30 -2.26 -21.61 -11.27
CA SER A 30 -1.31 -22.37 -10.43
C SER A 30 0.08 -22.41 -11.06
N THR A 31 0.16 -22.74 -12.34
CA THR A 31 1.42 -22.85 -13.10
C THR A 31 1.23 -22.48 -14.57
N VAL A 32 2.29 -21.96 -15.16
CA VAL A 32 2.40 -21.69 -16.60
C VAL A 32 3.66 -22.36 -17.13
N LEU A 33 3.51 -23.15 -18.19
CA LEU A 33 4.56 -23.97 -18.77
C LEU A 33 4.64 -23.72 -20.29
N GLY A 34 5.81 -23.32 -20.77
CA GLY A 34 6.12 -23.11 -22.18
C GLY A 34 7.11 -24.14 -22.71
N ASP A 35 8.22 -23.67 -23.28
CA ASP A 35 9.27 -24.54 -23.81
C ASP A 35 10.04 -25.25 -22.69
N ALA A 36 10.64 -26.40 -23.02
CA ALA A 36 11.49 -27.13 -22.08
C ALA A 36 12.81 -26.39 -21.82
N LEU A 37 13.24 -26.38 -20.56
CA LEU A 37 14.46 -25.73 -20.09
C LEU A 37 15.52 -26.76 -19.70
N ALA A 38 16.79 -26.34 -19.82
CA ALA A 38 17.90 -27.11 -19.27
C ALA A 38 17.73 -27.27 -17.74
N GLY A 39 17.85 -28.50 -17.24
CA GLY A 39 17.53 -28.82 -15.83
C GLY A 39 16.23 -29.60 -15.62
N GLY A 40 15.45 -29.84 -16.69
CA GLY A 40 14.35 -30.82 -16.68
C GLY A 40 12.95 -30.27 -16.40
N GLY A 41 12.75 -28.95 -16.52
CA GLY A 41 11.45 -28.30 -16.29
C GLY A 41 11.03 -27.33 -17.39
N SER A 42 10.02 -26.52 -17.09
CA SER A 42 9.50 -25.46 -17.95
C SER A 42 8.87 -24.36 -17.10
N GLY A 43 8.67 -23.18 -17.67
CA GLY A 43 8.01 -22.05 -17.02
C GLY A 43 7.39 -21.09 -18.04
N PRO A 44 7.06 -19.85 -17.64
CA PRO A 44 6.43 -18.85 -18.50
C PRO A 44 7.41 -18.23 -19.53
N TRP A 45 8.11 -19.08 -20.27
CA TRP A 45 9.06 -18.72 -21.31
C TRP A 45 8.85 -19.57 -22.57
N VAL A 46 8.94 -18.93 -23.73
CA VAL A 46 9.02 -19.60 -25.04
C VAL A 46 10.15 -18.99 -25.86
N SER A 47 10.83 -19.83 -26.64
CA SER A 47 11.94 -19.43 -27.50
C SER A 47 11.54 -18.55 -28.67
N ALA A 48 10.29 -18.65 -29.14
CA ALA A 48 9.74 -17.85 -30.22
C ALA A 48 8.20 -17.70 -30.10
N PRO A 49 7.60 -16.71 -30.80
CA PRO A 49 6.15 -16.65 -30.96
C PRO A 49 5.58 -17.92 -31.59
N LEU A 50 4.27 -18.14 -31.42
CA LEU A 50 3.50 -19.29 -31.90
C LEU A 50 3.85 -20.64 -31.24
N HIS A 51 4.77 -20.66 -30.28
CA HIS A 51 4.97 -21.80 -29.40
C HIS A 51 3.79 -21.94 -28.43
N THR A 52 3.59 -23.16 -27.92
CA THR A 52 2.46 -23.48 -27.04
C THR A 52 2.78 -23.12 -25.59
N LEU A 53 1.86 -22.40 -24.96
CA LEU A 53 1.85 -22.18 -23.52
C LEU A 53 0.71 -22.99 -22.89
N THR A 54 1.01 -23.76 -21.86
CA THR A 54 0.03 -24.50 -21.05
C THR A 54 -0.17 -23.77 -19.73
N ILE A 55 -1.41 -23.40 -19.44
CA ILE A 55 -1.82 -22.61 -18.28
C ILE A 55 -2.71 -23.52 -17.43
N ASN A 56 -2.32 -23.81 -16.20
CA ASN A 56 -3.08 -24.64 -15.27
C ASN A 56 -3.79 -23.77 -14.24
N ALA A 57 -5.04 -24.09 -13.92
CA ALA A 57 -5.82 -23.37 -12.94
C ALA A 57 -5.37 -23.70 -11.51
N LEU A 58 -5.61 -22.78 -10.58
CA LEU A 58 -5.48 -23.02 -9.14
C LEU A 58 -6.59 -23.95 -8.62
N GLY A 59 -7.75 -23.94 -9.28
CA GLY A 59 -8.87 -24.82 -8.96
C GLY A 59 -9.51 -24.50 -7.60
N ASP A 60 -9.99 -25.53 -6.92
CA ASP A 60 -10.71 -25.38 -5.66
C ASP A 60 -9.78 -25.08 -4.48
N GLN A 61 -10.08 -24.01 -3.74
CA GLN A 61 -9.33 -23.58 -2.56
C GLN A 61 -10.24 -23.53 -1.32
N VAL A 62 -9.66 -23.86 -0.17
CA VAL A 62 -10.32 -23.74 1.14
C VAL A 62 -9.82 -22.45 1.78
N VAL A 63 -10.74 -21.53 2.10
CA VAL A 63 -10.41 -20.21 2.65
C VAL A 63 -11.15 -19.97 3.96
N PRO A 64 -10.61 -19.14 4.87
CA PRO A 64 -11.32 -18.74 6.08
C PRO A 64 -12.70 -18.16 5.77
N ASN A 65 -13.69 -18.51 6.59
CA ASN A 65 -15.05 -17.98 6.47
C ASN A 65 -15.21 -16.71 7.31
N SER A 66 -15.35 -15.55 6.66
CA SER A 66 -15.62 -14.26 7.32
C SER A 66 -17.01 -14.17 7.99
N GLY A 67 -17.88 -15.15 7.76
CA GLY A 67 -19.14 -15.31 8.50
C GLY A 67 -19.05 -16.22 9.72
N TYR A 68 -17.91 -16.87 10.00
CA TYR A 68 -17.81 -17.83 11.11
C TYR A 68 -17.97 -17.15 12.48
N THR A 69 -18.90 -17.63 13.32
CA THR A 69 -19.21 -17.00 14.62
C THR A 69 -18.71 -17.81 15.83
N GLY A 70 -17.92 -18.86 15.58
CA GLY A 70 -17.26 -19.65 16.61
C GLY A 70 -17.83 -21.07 16.77
N PRO A 71 -17.19 -21.89 17.63
CA PRO A 71 -17.48 -23.33 17.72
C PRO A 71 -18.85 -23.65 18.31
N ALA A 72 -19.49 -22.70 18.98
CA ALA A 72 -20.84 -22.85 19.53
C ALA A 72 -21.96 -22.65 18.48
N ALA A 73 -21.63 -22.13 17.29
CA ALA A 73 -22.60 -21.95 16.23
C ALA A 73 -23.13 -23.30 15.72
N THR A 74 -24.45 -23.40 15.53
CA THR A 74 -25.11 -24.65 15.11
C THR A 74 -25.66 -24.60 13.69
N THR A 75 -25.71 -23.41 13.07
CA THR A 75 -26.35 -23.18 11.77
C THR A 75 -25.30 -22.78 10.73
N ALA A 76 -25.39 -23.37 9.54
CA ALA A 76 -24.54 -23.00 8.41
C ALA A 76 -25.00 -21.67 7.76
N PRO A 77 -24.08 -20.86 7.22
CA PRO A 77 -22.63 -21.06 7.18
C PRO A 77 -21.87 -20.66 8.47
N PHE A 78 -22.54 -20.10 9.46
CA PHE A 78 -21.89 -19.51 10.65
C PHE A 78 -21.14 -20.52 11.52
N ASN A 79 -21.45 -21.81 11.41
CA ASN A 79 -20.74 -22.92 12.07
C ASN A 79 -19.57 -23.50 11.26
N GLN A 80 -19.30 -22.98 10.07
CA GLN A 80 -18.23 -23.46 9.20
C GLN A 80 -17.03 -22.53 9.31
N LYS A 81 -15.91 -23.02 9.86
CA LYS A 81 -14.65 -22.25 9.96
C LYS A 81 -14.08 -21.89 8.58
N PHE A 82 -14.31 -22.73 7.59
CA PHE A 82 -13.82 -22.56 6.23
C PHE A 82 -14.94 -22.69 5.21
N ILE A 83 -14.79 -21.98 4.09
CA ILE A 83 -15.63 -22.11 2.90
C ILE A 83 -14.75 -22.46 1.69
N LYS A 84 -15.38 -23.01 0.66
CA LYS A 84 -14.72 -23.37 -0.59
C LYS A 84 -14.86 -22.23 -1.60
N ARG A 85 -13.77 -21.86 -2.26
CA ARG A 85 -13.74 -20.96 -3.42
C ARG A 85 -13.22 -21.73 -4.62
N HIS A 86 -13.83 -21.53 -5.78
CA HIS A 86 -13.44 -22.16 -7.03
C HIS A 86 -12.70 -21.15 -7.90
N TYR A 87 -11.42 -21.39 -8.17
CA TYR A 87 -10.58 -20.55 -9.03
C TYR A 87 -10.19 -21.25 -10.34
N GLY A 88 -11.08 -22.09 -10.86
CA GLY A 88 -10.99 -22.66 -12.21
C GLY A 88 -11.29 -21.63 -13.31
N PHE A 89 -11.02 -22.02 -14.55
CA PHE A 89 -11.30 -21.19 -15.74
C PHE A 89 -12.75 -21.31 -16.22
N GLY A 90 -13.51 -22.26 -15.67
CA GLY A 90 -14.86 -22.60 -16.10
C GLY A 90 -14.92 -23.13 -17.53
N ALA A 91 -16.15 -23.37 -18.00
CA ALA A 91 -16.39 -23.65 -19.41
C ALA A 91 -16.10 -22.42 -20.28
N ARG A 92 -15.57 -22.64 -21.49
CA ARG A 92 -15.31 -21.56 -22.43
C ARG A 92 -16.62 -20.91 -22.90
N GLY A 93 -16.77 -19.61 -22.66
CA GLY A 93 -17.89 -18.79 -23.13
C GLY A 93 -17.49 -17.84 -24.26
N GLY A 94 -18.46 -17.08 -24.78
CA GLY A 94 -18.23 -16.11 -25.87
C GLY A 94 -17.33 -14.93 -25.48
N THR A 95 -17.27 -14.60 -24.19
CA THR A 95 -16.42 -13.57 -23.59
C THR A 95 -15.06 -14.10 -23.13
N SER A 96 -14.85 -15.42 -23.15
CA SER A 96 -13.60 -16.02 -22.70
C SER A 96 -12.43 -15.69 -23.63
N SER A 97 -11.33 -15.25 -23.04
CA SER A 97 -10.11 -14.88 -23.78
C SER A 97 -8.86 -15.11 -22.95
N VAL A 98 -7.73 -15.25 -23.64
CA VAL A 98 -6.40 -15.14 -23.06
C VAL A 98 -5.67 -14.04 -23.82
N THR A 99 -5.03 -13.14 -23.10
CA THR A 99 -4.15 -12.12 -23.67
C THR A 99 -2.77 -12.19 -23.04
N ILE A 100 -1.74 -11.88 -23.82
CA ILE A 100 -0.35 -11.70 -23.37
C ILE A 100 0.08 -10.32 -23.83
N GLY A 101 0.46 -9.43 -22.90
CA GLY A 101 0.79 -8.03 -23.24
C GLY A 101 -0.37 -7.28 -23.91
N GLY A 102 -1.61 -7.60 -23.53
CA GLY A 102 -2.83 -7.06 -24.14
C GLY A 102 -3.17 -7.63 -25.53
N VAL A 103 -2.32 -8.48 -26.12
CA VAL A 103 -2.56 -9.11 -27.42
C VAL A 103 -3.26 -10.45 -27.24
N ARG A 104 -4.32 -10.71 -28.02
CA ARG A 104 -5.07 -11.97 -27.94
C ARG A 104 -4.20 -13.17 -28.33
N ALA A 105 -4.05 -14.12 -27.41
CA ALA A 105 -3.38 -15.39 -27.65
C ALA A 105 -4.39 -16.41 -28.24
N PRO A 106 -4.13 -17.03 -29.40
CA PRO A 106 -5.01 -18.05 -29.97
C PRO A 106 -5.16 -19.27 -29.04
N VAL A 107 -6.38 -19.53 -28.57
CA VAL A 107 -6.69 -20.67 -27.69
C VAL A 107 -6.82 -21.95 -28.53
N THR A 108 -5.99 -22.95 -28.24
CA THR A 108 -6.00 -24.28 -28.88
C THR A 108 -6.79 -25.31 -28.08
N SER A 109 -6.83 -25.17 -26.75
CA SER A 109 -7.70 -25.97 -25.88
C SER A 109 -8.11 -25.17 -24.64
N TRP A 110 -9.31 -25.43 -24.14
CA TRP A 110 -9.83 -24.79 -22.93
C TRP A 110 -10.64 -25.81 -22.13
N SER A 111 -10.36 -25.87 -20.84
CA SER A 111 -11.12 -26.59 -19.84
C SER A 111 -11.09 -25.79 -18.53
N ASP A 112 -11.85 -26.23 -17.54
CA ASP A 112 -11.84 -25.59 -16.24
C ASP A 112 -10.47 -25.62 -15.54
N THR A 113 -9.70 -26.70 -15.75
CA THR A 113 -8.42 -26.92 -15.07
C THR A 113 -7.20 -26.51 -15.90
N GLN A 114 -7.36 -26.38 -17.22
CA GLN A 114 -6.24 -26.13 -18.13
C GLN A 114 -6.66 -25.40 -19.41
N ILE A 115 -5.82 -24.45 -19.83
CA ILE A 115 -5.88 -23.78 -21.12
C ILE A 115 -4.56 -24.03 -21.85
N LYS A 116 -4.63 -24.22 -23.18
CA LYS A 116 -3.45 -24.13 -24.06
C LYS A 116 -3.65 -23.02 -25.07
N VAL A 117 -2.62 -22.21 -25.27
CA VAL A 117 -2.61 -21.11 -26.23
C VAL A 117 -1.34 -21.12 -27.07
N LEU A 118 -1.40 -20.50 -28.23
CA LEU A 118 -0.21 -20.09 -28.98
C LEU A 118 0.20 -18.68 -28.50
N VAL A 119 1.47 -18.50 -28.14
CA VAL A 119 1.98 -17.19 -27.70
C VAL A 119 1.97 -16.22 -28.90
N PRO A 120 1.33 -15.05 -28.81
CA PRO A 120 1.29 -14.11 -29.93
C PRO A 120 2.65 -13.42 -30.13
N SER A 121 2.89 -12.91 -31.34
CA SER A 121 3.99 -11.98 -31.57
C SER A 121 3.65 -10.63 -30.93
N LEU A 122 4.56 -10.09 -30.13
CA LEU A 122 4.42 -8.77 -29.50
C LEU A 122 5.25 -7.74 -30.27
N SER A 123 4.70 -6.53 -30.43
CA SER A 123 5.48 -5.36 -30.86
C SER A 123 6.24 -4.75 -29.69
N ALA A 124 7.22 -3.88 -29.98
CA ALA A 124 7.94 -3.14 -28.94
C ALA A 124 7.01 -2.32 -28.03
N ALA A 125 5.93 -1.75 -28.58
CA ALA A 125 4.95 -0.97 -27.81
C ALA A 125 4.04 -1.83 -26.91
N GLN A 126 3.92 -3.12 -27.20
CA GLN A 126 3.13 -4.07 -26.40
C GLN A 126 3.97 -4.81 -25.36
N SER A 127 5.29 -4.72 -25.46
CA SER A 127 6.20 -5.43 -24.58
C SER A 127 6.38 -4.70 -23.26
N SER A 128 6.22 -5.41 -22.15
CA SER A 128 6.45 -4.88 -20.81
C SER A 128 7.91 -4.89 -20.37
N CYS A 129 8.84 -5.53 -21.10
CA CYS A 129 10.25 -5.52 -20.69
C CYS A 129 10.81 -4.08 -20.72
N PRO A 130 11.20 -3.47 -19.59
CA PRO A 130 11.68 -2.09 -19.59
C PRO A 130 13.10 -1.97 -20.15
N ILE A 131 13.92 -3.01 -19.95
CA ILE A 131 15.33 -3.08 -20.37
C ILE A 131 15.55 -4.40 -21.13
N GLN A 132 16.36 -4.34 -22.19
CA GLN A 132 16.82 -5.54 -22.91
C GLN A 132 18.11 -6.08 -22.28
N GLN A 133 18.25 -7.41 -22.22
CA GLN A 133 19.49 -8.01 -21.70
C GLN A 133 20.67 -7.68 -22.62
N ALA A 134 21.76 -7.16 -22.03
CA ALA A 134 22.92 -6.73 -22.77
C ALA A 134 23.60 -7.92 -23.49
N GLY A 135 23.93 -7.74 -24.77
CA GLY A 135 24.62 -8.74 -25.59
C GLY A 135 23.81 -10.00 -25.91
N GLN A 136 22.51 -10.03 -25.62
CA GLN A 136 21.62 -11.16 -25.91
C GLN A 136 20.58 -10.81 -26.99
N PRO A 137 19.95 -11.83 -27.63
CA PRO A 137 18.84 -11.60 -28.54
C PRO A 137 17.70 -10.83 -27.88
N GLN A 138 16.97 -10.05 -28.68
CA GLN A 138 15.84 -9.28 -28.21
C GLN A 138 14.79 -10.19 -27.56
N THR A 139 14.25 -9.73 -26.43
CA THR A 139 13.21 -10.39 -25.65
C THR A 139 11.96 -9.50 -25.61
N PHE A 140 10.78 -10.11 -25.67
CA PHE A 140 9.51 -9.43 -25.43
C PHE A 140 8.83 -10.03 -24.21
N CYS A 141 8.18 -9.20 -23.40
CA CYS A 141 7.50 -9.59 -22.17
C CYS A 141 6.03 -9.18 -22.26
N GLY A 142 5.13 -9.93 -21.67
CA GLY A 142 3.74 -9.51 -21.56
C GLY A 142 3.01 -10.17 -20.41
N GLU A 143 2.23 -9.38 -19.69
CA GLU A 143 1.37 -9.87 -18.61
C GLU A 143 0.32 -10.84 -19.16
N LEU A 144 0.16 -12.00 -18.51
CA LEU A 144 -0.81 -13.01 -18.88
C LEU A 144 -2.15 -12.71 -18.22
N VAL A 145 -3.19 -12.54 -19.03
CA VAL A 145 -4.55 -12.33 -18.49
C VAL A 145 -5.50 -13.36 -19.06
N VAL A 146 -6.14 -14.13 -18.18
CA VAL A 146 -7.24 -15.03 -18.50
C VAL A 146 -8.55 -14.35 -18.15
N THR A 147 -9.44 -14.17 -19.12
CA THR A 147 -10.82 -13.72 -18.89
C THR A 147 -11.75 -14.93 -18.99
N ALA A 148 -12.46 -15.24 -17.91
CA ALA A 148 -13.44 -16.33 -17.87
C ALA A 148 -14.80 -15.90 -18.44
N ALA A 149 -15.70 -16.87 -18.68
CA ALA A 149 -17.02 -16.61 -19.28
C ALA A 149 -17.90 -15.67 -18.43
N ASN A 150 -17.69 -15.65 -17.12
CA ASN A 150 -18.35 -14.73 -16.17
C ASN A 150 -17.81 -13.29 -16.22
N GLY A 151 -16.84 -13.00 -17.10
CA GLY A 151 -16.22 -11.68 -17.26
C GLY A 151 -15.13 -11.36 -16.23
N LYS A 152 -14.89 -12.22 -15.24
CA LYS A 152 -13.79 -12.06 -14.27
C LYS A 152 -12.45 -12.36 -14.94
N LYS A 153 -11.42 -11.67 -14.48
CA LYS A 153 -10.05 -11.79 -14.96
C LYS A 153 -9.16 -12.44 -13.93
N SER A 154 -8.06 -13.02 -14.38
CA SER A 154 -7.04 -13.56 -13.48
C SER A 154 -6.41 -12.47 -12.65
N ILE A 155 -6.29 -12.72 -11.35
CA ILE A 155 -5.55 -11.86 -10.41
C ILE A 155 -4.16 -12.45 -10.19
N ASP A 156 -4.07 -13.74 -9.87
CA ASP A 156 -2.79 -14.46 -9.98
C ASP A 156 -2.48 -14.71 -11.45
N ALA A 157 -1.36 -14.16 -11.90
CA ALA A 157 -0.85 -14.30 -13.24
C ALA A 157 0.67 -14.51 -13.22
N VAL A 158 1.32 -14.30 -14.36
CA VAL A 158 2.78 -14.36 -14.54
C VAL A 158 3.15 -13.55 -15.79
N THR A 159 4.34 -12.96 -15.79
CA THR A 159 4.89 -12.35 -17.00
C THR A 159 5.36 -13.41 -17.98
N VAL A 160 4.82 -13.46 -19.20
CA VAL A 160 5.32 -14.37 -20.25
C VAL A 160 6.50 -13.73 -20.98
N THR A 161 7.61 -14.45 -21.08
CA THR A 161 8.82 -14.02 -21.79
C THR A 161 8.97 -14.75 -23.12
N VAL A 162 9.23 -14.01 -24.20
CA VAL A 162 9.35 -14.52 -25.57
C VAL A 162 10.73 -14.19 -26.14
N GLY A 163 11.50 -15.22 -26.49
CA GLY A 163 12.85 -15.07 -27.01
C GLY A 163 13.92 -14.85 -25.92
N GLY A 164 15.03 -14.23 -26.30
CA GLY A 164 16.18 -14.01 -25.41
C GLY A 164 17.00 -15.25 -25.10
N LYS A 165 17.89 -15.11 -24.11
CA LYS A 165 18.69 -16.22 -23.59
C LYS A 165 17.78 -17.24 -22.89
N PRO A 166 17.91 -18.55 -23.16
CA PRO A 166 17.18 -19.59 -22.44
C PRO A 166 17.39 -19.49 -20.92
N PRO A 167 16.31 -19.52 -20.11
CA PRO A 167 16.40 -19.44 -18.65
C PRO A 167 17.11 -20.63 -18.00
N THR A 168 17.71 -20.38 -16.83
CA THR A 168 18.13 -21.43 -15.89
C THR A 168 16.91 -21.92 -15.12
N TYR A 169 16.78 -23.23 -14.88
CA TYR A 169 15.67 -23.80 -14.11
C TYR A 169 16.12 -24.32 -12.74
N VAL A 170 15.44 -23.90 -11.67
CA VAL A 170 15.60 -24.42 -10.31
C VAL A 170 14.52 -25.47 -10.06
N ASN A 171 14.92 -26.74 -9.99
CA ASN A 171 14.01 -27.88 -9.86
C ASN A 171 13.80 -28.29 -8.41
N GLY A 172 12.95 -27.54 -7.68
CA GLY A 172 12.72 -27.76 -6.26
C GLY A 172 13.90 -27.36 -5.37
N GLU A 173 13.68 -27.44 -4.06
CA GLU A 173 14.70 -27.16 -3.04
C GLU A 173 15.78 -28.25 -3.01
N ASN A 174 17.02 -27.86 -2.71
CA ASN A 174 18.15 -28.77 -2.62
C ASN A 174 18.40 -29.24 -1.18
N ALA A 175 19.29 -30.23 -0.98
CA ALA A 175 19.59 -30.74 0.35
C ALA A 175 20.30 -29.73 1.28
N ALA A 176 20.88 -28.68 0.73
CA ALA A 176 21.55 -27.62 1.46
C ALA A 176 20.61 -26.48 1.87
N GLY A 177 19.37 -26.45 1.35
CA GLY A 177 18.40 -25.38 1.62
C GLY A 177 18.84 -24.02 1.06
N ASN A 178 19.43 -24.01 -0.14
CA ASN A 178 19.96 -22.80 -0.79
C ASN A 178 19.86 -22.86 -2.33
N ALA A 179 18.87 -23.58 -2.86
CA ALA A 179 18.76 -23.85 -4.30
C ALA A 179 18.60 -22.57 -5.12
N ILE A 180 17.75 -21.63 -4.65
CA ILE A 180 17.52 -20.36 -5.31
C ILE A 180 18.73 -19.45 -5.12
N GLN A 181 19.27 -19.34 -3.91
CA GLN A 181 20.44 -18.52 -3.63
C GLN A 181 21.65 -18.93 -4.50
N THR A 182 21.89 -20.23 -4.63
CA THR A 182 22.95 -20.76 -5.51
C THR A 182 22.75 -20.33 -6.97
N ALA A 183 21.50 -20.32 -7.46
CA ALA A 183 21.19 -19.89 -8.81
C ALA A 183 21.37 -18.37 -9.00
N LEU A 184 20.98 -17.56 -8.01
CA LEU A 184 21.20 -16.11 -8.00
C LEU A 184 22.69 -15.77 -8.03
N ASP A 185 23.49 -16.45 -7.21
CA ASP A 185 24.94 -16.23 -7.13
C ASP A 185 25.66 -16.65 -8.41
N ALA A 186 25.19 -17.69 -9.11
CA ALA A 186 25.75 -18.14 -10.38
C ALA A 186 25.28 -17.32 -11.61
N ALA A 187 24.14 -16.63 -11.53
CA ALA A 187 23.54 -15.92 -12.67
C ALA A 187 24.40 -14.76 -13.19
N MET A 188 24.39 -14.51 -14.49
CA MET A 188 24.93 -13.26 -15.05
C MET A 188 23.88 -12.15 -15.00
N PRO A 189 24.28 -10.87 -14.97
CA PRO A 189 23.34 -9.75 -15.10
C PRO A 189 22.40 -9.91 -16.32
N GLY A 190 21.10 -9.73 -16.06
CA GLY A 190 19.99 -9.86 -17.00
C GLY A 190 19.45 -11.28 -17.21
N ASP A 191 20.10 -12.29 -16.64
CA ASP A 191 19.65 -13.68 -16.75
C ASP A 191 18.26 -13.88 -16.15
N MET A 192 17.53 -14.86 -16.68
CA MET A 192 16.25 -15.30 -16.13
C MET A 192 16.44 -16.63 -15.41
N ILE A 193 15.95 -16.70 -14.18
CA ILE A 193 15.88 -17.91 -13.38
C ILE A 193 14.42 -18.29 -13.23
N VAL A 194 14.04 -19.44 -13.76
CA VAL A 194 12.71 -20.02 -13.57
C VAL A 194 12.74 -20.96 -12.37
N VAL A 195 11.92 -20.67 -11.37
CA VAL A 195 11.79 -21.48 -10.15
C VAL A 195 10.59 -22.42 -10.31
N GLY A 196 10.87 -23.72 -10.23
CA GLY A 196 9.86 -24.77 -10.29
C GLY A 196 8.97 -24.82 -9.04
N PRO A 197 7.88 -25.60 -9.08
CA PRO A 197 7.03 -25.80 -7.91
C PRO A 197 7.82 -26.33 -6.71
N GLY A 198 7.58 -25.77 -5.53
CA GLY A 198 8.28 -26.19 -4.31
C GLY A 198 8.13 -25.22 -3.15
N SER A 199 8.51 -25.69 -1.96
CA SER A 199 8.73 -24.84 -0.78
C SER A 199 10.23 -24.75 -0.55
N TYR A 200 10.75 -23.53 -0.63
CA TYR A 200 12.15 -23.19 -0.50
C TYR A 200 12.35 -22.50 0.84
N ARG A 201 13.17 -23.06 1.73
CA ARG A 201 13.33 -22.53 3.11
C ARG A 201 14.53 -21.59 3.17
N GLU A 202 14.51 -20.57 2.33
CA GLU A 202 15.63 -19.66 2.08
C GLU A 202 15.30 -18.23 2.52
N MET A 203 16.35 -17.44 2.74
CA MET A 203 16.30 -15.97 2.79
C MET A 203 17.25 -15.48 1.71
N LEU A 204 16.72 -14.75 0.74
CA LEU A 204 17.42 -14.52 -0.52
C LEU A 204 18.13 -13.17 -0.54
N LEU A 205 19.34 -13.15 -1.12
CA LEU A 205 20.08 -11.94 -1.47
C LEU A 205 20.21 -11.87 -3.00
N MET A 206 19.51 -10.92 -3.60
CA MET A 206 19.58 -10.62 -5.03
C MET A 206 20.39 -9.35 -5.25
N TRP A 207 21.65 -9.50 -5.62
CA TRP A 207 22.58 -8.37 -5.77
C TRP A 207 22.96 -8.05 -7.22
N LYS A 208 22.54 -8.87 -8.18
CA LYS A 208 22.65 -8.60 -9.62
C LYS A 208 21.26 -8.34 -10.19
N PRO A 209 21.11 -7.51 -11.23
CA PRO A 209 19.86 -7.41 -11.95
C PRO A 209 19.57 -8.75 -12.62
N VAL A 210 18.62 -9.51 -12.08
CA VAL A 210 18.23 -10.86 -12.49
C VAL A 210 16.72 -10.91 -12.57
N ARG A 211 16.19 -11.70 -13.50
CA ARG A 211 14.76 -11.96 -13.61
C ARG A 211 14.43 -13.26 -12.87
N LEU A 212 14.20 -13.16 -11.56
CA LEU A 212 13.78 -14.29 -10.73
C LEU A 212 12.27 -14.49 -10.90
N GLN A 213 11.89 -15.67 -11.39
CA GLN A 213 10.49 -15.89 -11.76
C GLN A 213 10.02 -17.30 -11.43
N GLY A 214 8.94 -17.41 -10.66
CA GLY A 214 8.26 -18.67 -10.43
C GLY A 214 7.39 -19.09 -11.60
N VAL A 215 7.06 -20.38 -11.67
CA VAL A 215 6.07 -20.89 -12.64
C VAL A 215 4.64 -20.40 -12.35
N GLY A 216 4.41 -19.84 -11.18
CA GLY A 216 3.15 -19.28 -10.69
C GLY A 216 3.16 -19.19 -9.17
N ALA A 217 2.76 -18.04 -8.61
CA ALA A 217 2.94 -17.75 -7.17
C ALA A 217 2.34 -18.81 -6.23
N PRO A 218 1.15 -19.39 -6.49
CA PRO A 218 0.60 -20.43 -5.61
C PRO A 218 1.42 -21.73 -5.54
N SER A 219 2.32 -21.97 -6.51
CA SER A 219 3.10 -23.20 -6.61
C SER A 219 4.55 -23.05 -6.11
N VAL A 220 5.04 -21.83 -5.93
CA VAL A 220 6.42 -21.54 -5.55
C VAL A 220 6.42 -20.72 -4.26
N VAL A 221 6.90 -21.30 -3.17
CA VAL A 221 6.90 -20.64 -1.85
C VAL A 221 8.32 -20.48 -1.35
N VAL A 222 8.75 -19.24 -1.13
CA VAL A 222 9.92 -18.89 -0.33
C VAL A 222 9.44 -18.68 1.11
N ASN A 223 9.91 -19.55 2.00
CA ASN A 223 9.62 -19.53 3.43
C ASN A 223 10.86 -19.05 4.20
N ALA A 224 10.81 -17.80 4.62
CA ALA A 224 11.90 -17.06 5.23
C ALA A 224 12.03 -17.28 6.75
N THR A 225 11.62 -18.45 7.24
CA THR A 225 11.77 -18.79 8.66
C THR A 225 13.24 -18.70 9.08
N THR A 226 13.50 -17.95 10.15
CA THR A 226 14.85 -17.82 10.74
C THR A 226 15.19 -18.92 11.74
N HIS A 227 14.32 -19.90 11.92
CA HIS A 227 14.57 -21.02 12.82
C HIS A 227 15.23 -22.22 12.12
N PRO A 228 16.15 -22.93 12.81
CA PRO A 228 16.65 -22.67 14.17
C PRO A 228 17.63 -21.47 14.23
N SER A 229 17.96 -21.02 15.45
CA SER A 229 18.96 -19.97 15.68
C SER A 229 20.29 -20.27 14.96
N GLY A 230 20.97 -19.21 14.49
CA GLY A 230 22.20 -19.28 13.68
C GLY A 230 21.96 -19.36 12.16
N LYS A 231 20.71 -19.52 11.70
CA LYS A 231 20.40 -19.53 10.26
C LYS A 231 20.72 -18.19 9.56
N MET A 232 20.62 -17.08 10.30
CA MET A 232 20.92 -15.74 9.78
C MET A 232 22.41 -15.53 9.52
N ASP A 233 23.32 -16.20 10.24
CA ASP A 233 24.75 -15.88 10.24
C ASP A 233 25.39 -15.90 8.85
N ALA A 234 25.01 -16.86 8.00
CA ALA A 234 25.50 -16.94 6.62
C ALA A 234 24.95 -15.82 5.73
N TRP A 235 23.68 -15.47 5.92
CA TRP A 235 23.03 -14.37 5.20
C TRP A 235 23.69 -13.03 5.56
N ARG A 236 23.94 -12.80 6.86
CA ARG A 236 24.60 -11.60 7.38
C ARG A 236 26.02 -11.43 6.83
N ALA A 237 26.81 -12.50 6.92
CA ALA A 237 28.17 -12.52 6.37
C ALA A 237 28.20 -12.33 4.84
N GLN A 238 27.19 -12.80 4.11
CA GLN A 238 27.07 -12.55 2.67
C GLN A 238 26.71 -11.09 2.37
N ALA A 239 25.81 -10.47 3.16
CA ALA A 239 25.51 -9.05 3.06
C ALA A 239 26.78 -8.19 3.30
N ASP A 240 27.51 -8.45 4.38
CA ASP A 240 28.76 -7.74 4.68
C ASP A 240 29.77 -7.85 3.54
N CYS A 241 29.91 -9.06 2.96
CA CYS A 241 30.75 -9.27 1.78
C CYS A 241 30.36 -8.37 0.61
N LEU A 242 29.05 -8.25 0.31
CA LEU A 242 28.54 -7.43 -0.79
C LEU A 242 28.85 -5.95 -0.59
N PHE A 243 28.65 -5.43 0.61
CA PHE A 243 29.00 -4.05 0.97
C PHE A 243 30.51 -3.84 1.12
N GLY A 244 31.29 -4.93 1.17
CA GLY A 244 32.75 -4.89 1.33
C GLY A 244 33.20 -4.57 2.74
N VAL A 245 32.43 -5.03 3.73
CA VAL A 245 32.69 -4.91 5.16
C VAL A 245 33.21 -6.24 5.69
N SER A 246 34.18 -6.15 6.59
CA SER A 246 34.79 -7.26 7.31
C SER A 246 33.96 -7.57 8.55
N LEU A 247 33.95 -8.84 8.98
CA LEU A 247 33.20 -9.30 10.16
C LEU A 247 33.71 -8.72 11.50
N ASP A 248 34.80 -7.95 11.49
CA ASP A 248 35.27 -7.15 12.63
C ASP A 248 34.80 -5.69 12.59
N GLY A 249 33.93 -5.33 11.64
CA GLY A 249 33.30 -4.01 11.52
C GLY A 249 34.11 -2.97 10.75
N GLY A 250 35.27 -3.33 10.17
CA GLY A 250 36.05 -2.47 9.27
C GLY A 250 35.76 -2.72 7.78
N LEU A 251 36.19 -1.83 6.89
CA LEU A 251 36.19 -2.13 5.45
C LEU A 251 37.17 -3.27 5.14
N ILE A 252 36.83 -4.16 4.21
CA ILE A 252 37.72 -5.26 3.78
C ILE A 252 39.03 -4.68 3.23
N THR A 253 40.13 -4.95 3.92
CA THR A 253 41.49 -4.58 3.53
C THR A 253 42.47 -5.70 3.90
N SER A 254 43.76 -5.51 3.65
CA SER A 254 44.79 -6.43 4.14
C SER A 254 44.91 -6.45 5.67
N SER A 255 44.50 -5.37 6.36
CA SER A 255 44.51 -5.28 7.83
C SER A 255 43.20 -5.73 8.47
N HIS A 256 42.10 -5.73 7.72
CA HIS A 256 40.78 -6.24 8.11
C HIS A 256 40.35 -7.29 7.09
N PRO A 257 40.89 -8.52 7.15
CA PRO A 257 40.47 -9.59 6.26
C PRO A 257 38.99 -9.91 6.52
N PHE A 258 38.21 -10.22 5.48
CA PHE A 258 36.76 -10.46 5.58
C PHE A 258 36.33 -11.27 6.82
N ASP A 259 37.01 -12.40 7.09
CA ASP A 259 36.79 -13.19 8.30
C ASP A 259 38.11 -13.34 9.07
N PRO A 260 38.40 -12.44 10.03
CA PRO A 260 39.61 -12.53 10.85
C PRO A 260 39.64 -13.77 11.75
N SER A 261 38.46 -14.34 12.07
CA SER A 261 38.31 -15.48 12.96
C SER A 261 38.47 -16.83 12.26
N GLY A 262 38.25 -16.87 10.93
CA GLY A 262 38.24 -18.08 10.11
C GLY A 262 37.06 -19.02 10.43
N LYS A 263 36.00 -18.53 11.06
CA LYS A 263 34.85 -19.31 11.54
C LYS A 263 33.54 -18.99 10.83
N SER A 264 33.53 -18.03 9.91
CA SER A 264 32.31 -17.63 9.21
C SER A 264 31.71 -18.82 8.45
N PRO A 265 30.38 -19.00 8.49
CA PRO A 265 29.69 -20.00 7.67
C PRO A 265 29.67 -19.63 6.18
N TYR A 266 30.15 -18.43 5.82
CA TYR A 266 30.20 -17.92 4.46
C TYR A 266 31.62 -17.53 4.05
N SER A 267 31.99 -17.79 2.79
CA SER A 267 33.27 -17.38 2.22
C SER A 267 33.05 -16.31 1.17
N CYS A 268 33.60 -15.11 1.39
CA CYS A 268 33.42 -13.95 0.52
C CYS A 268 34.30 -14.01 -0.75
N PRO A 269 33.74 -14.24 -1.95
CA PRO A 269 34.52 -14.22 -3.19
C PRO A 269 34.94 -12.79 -3.53
N ALA A 270 36.14 -12.60 -4.08
CA ALA A 270 36.62 -11.28 -4.51
C ALA A 270 35.69 -10.62 -5.56
N THR A 271 34.93 -11.41 -6.32
CA THR A 271 33.95 -10.93 -7.31
C THR A 271 32.66 -10.39 -6.69
N MET A 272 32.40 -10.63 -5.40
CA MET A 272 31.24 -10.09 -4.68
C MET A 272 31.60 -8.90 -3.78
N GLN A 273 32.89 -8.66 -3.52
CA GLN A 273 33.32 -7.57 -2.67
C GLN A 273 32.95 -6.21 -3.28
N ARG A 274 32.28 -5.35 -2.48
CA ARG A 274 31.85 -3.99 -2.87
C ARG A 274 31.03 -3.94 -4.15
N GLN A 275 30.17 -4.93 -4.34
CA GLN A 275 29.25 -4.98 -5.47
C GLN A 275 27.93 -4.29 -5.19
N VAL A 276 27.71 -3.73 -4.00
CA VAL A 276 26.51 -2.95 -3.66
C VAL A 276 26.93 -1.69 -2.91
N ASP A 277 26.11 -0.65 -2.96
CA ASP A 277 26.38 0.61 -2.26
C ASP A 277 25.29 0.90 -1.23
N ALA A 278 25.69 1.49 -0.12
CA ALA A 278 24.79 2.09 0.84
C ALA A 278 24.02 3.27 0.21
N ILE A 279 22.89 3.64 0.81
CA ILE A 279 22.34 4.97 0.63
C ILE A 279 23.29 5.96 1.35
N PRO A 280 23.52 7.18 0.85
CA PRO A 280 24.45 8.10 1.50
C PRO A 280 24.06 8.37 2.96
N PHE A 281 25.05 8.41 3.85
CA PHE A 281 24.91 8.50 5.30
C PHE A 281 24.22 7.33 6.01
N GLU A 282 23.84 6.26 5.29
CA GLU A 282 23.53 4.97 5.91
C GLU A 282 24.81 4.45 6.61
N PRO A 283 24.75 4.12 7.91
CA PRO A 283 25.92 3.67 8.64
C PRO A 283 26.33 2.27 8.19
N THR A 284 27.46 2.18 7.47
CA THR A 284 27.97 0.88 6.99
C THR A 284 29.31 0.45 7.61
N VAL A 285 29.91 1.21 8.51
CA VAL A 285 31.20 0.82 9.11
C VAL A 285 31.29 1.40 10.53
N GLY A 286 31.23 0.52 11.54
CA GLY A 286 31.52 0.86 12.94
C GLY A 286 30.57 1.86 13.63
N TRP A 287 30.68 1.92 14.95
CA TRP A 287 29.99 2.88 15.82
C TRP A 287 30.69 4.25 15.70
N ASP A 288 30.36 5.05 14.69
CA ASP A 288 30.75 6.46 14.60
C ASP A 288 29.55 7.34 14.95
N ALA A 289 29.65 8.06 16.07
CA ALA A 289 28.62 8.95 16.60
C ALA A 289 28.36 10.21 15.74
N ASN A 290 29.02 10.35 14.58
CA ASN A 290 28.76 11.41 13.60
C ASN A 290 27.91 10.94 12.40
N LEU A 291 27.42 9.69 12.41
CA LEU A 291 26.55 9.12 11.38
C LEU A 291 25.07 9.18 11.84
N ASN A 292 24.13 9.45 10.94
CA ASN A 292 22.69 9.54 11.23
C ASN A 292 22.05 8.15 11.46
N GLY A 293 22.40 7.48 12.57
CA GLY A 293 21.99 6.10 12.83
C GLY A 293 21.11 5.90 14.05
N ASN A 294 19.90 6.49 14.14
CA ASN A 294 19.03 6.22 15.30
C ASN A 294 18.60 4.72 15.38
N LEU A 295 18.27 4.09 14.25
CA LEU A 295 17.84 2.68 14.19
C LEU A 295 19.00 1.68 14.27
N ALA A 296 20.22 2.10 13.91
CA ALA A 296 21.43 1.28 13.99
C ALA A 296 22.01 1.24 15.41
N GLU A 297 21.65 2.20 16.28
CA GLU A 297 22.24 2.36 17.61
C GLU A 297 21.56 1.51 18.70
N LEU A 298 20.30 1.10 18.52
CA LEU A 298 19.49 0.43 19.56
C LEU A 298 19.49 -1.11 19.54
N LEU A 299 19.92 -1.75 18.44
CA LEU A 299 19.89 -3.21 18.32
C LEU A 299 21.29 -3.84 18.42
N MET A 300 21.53 -4.55 19.53
CA MET A 300 22.74 -5.34 19.83
C MET A 300 22.90 -6.61 18.95
N GLU A 301 22.87 -6.51 17.63
CA GLU A 301 23.22 -7.62 16.71
C GLU A 301 24.00 -7.09 15.47
N PRO A 302 24.95 -7.85 14.89
CA PRO A 302 26.16 -7.28 14.29
C PRO A 302 26.11 -7.18 12.76
N THR A 303 25.12 -6.53 12.16
CA THR A 303 25.14 -6.32 10.70
C THR A 303 24.81 -4.91 10.28
N LEU A 304 25.33 -4.60 9.09
CA LEU A 304 25.15 -3.34 8.39
C LEU A 304 23.70 -2.87 8.24
N MET A 305 22.79 -3.81 8.05
CA MET A 305 21.41 -3.52 7.66
C MET A 305 20.51 -3.32 8.88
N GLY A 306 21.04 -3.46 10.11
CA GLY A 306 20.36 -3.19 11.37
C GLY A 306 18.94 -3.74 11.42
N ALA A 307 17.97 -2.84 11.61
CA ALA A 307 16.56 -3.18 11.72
C ALA A 307 15.88 -3.63 10.40
N TYR A 308 16.60 -3.74 9.27
CA TYR A 308 16.07 -4.17 7.97
C TYR A 308 16.55 -5.54 7.51
N GLU A 309 17.22 -6.29 8.38
CA GLU A 309 17.73 -7.62 8.04
C GLU A 309 16.64 -8.67 7.78
N GLY A 310 17.03 -9.70 7.02
CA GLY A 310 16.29 -10.98 7.01
C GLY A 310 14.94 -10.93 6.30
N ALA A 311 14.79 -10.07 5.30
CA ALA A 311 13.64 -10.16 4.40
C ALA A 311 13.60 -11.52 3.70
N ALA A 312 12.42 -11.97 3.25
CA ALA A 312 12.34 -13.20 2.46
C ALA A 312 13.15 -13.11 1.15
N ILE A 313 13.18 -11.92 0.57
CA ILE A 313 14.18 -11.52 -0.43
C ILE A 313 14.61 -10.07 -0.20
N THR A 314 15.91 -9.86 -0.11
CA THR A 314 16.55 -8.54 -0.09
C THR A 314 17.24 -8.31 -1.43
N VAL A 315 16.99 -7.15 -2.04
CA VAL A 315 17.59 -6.73 -3.31
C VAL A 315 18.54 -5.57 -3.05
N LEU A 316 19.79 -5.73 -3.46
CA LEU A 316 20.88 -4.80 -3.23
C LEU A 316 21.49 -4.36 -4.57
N GLY A 317 21.65 -3.05 -4.77
CA GLY A 317 22.15 -2.49 -6.02
C GLY A 317 23.46 -1.72 -5.86
N LYS A 318 24.20 -1.56 -6.97
CA LYS A 318 25.29 -0.60 -7.06
C LYS A 318 24.82 0.62 -7.85
N GLY A 319 25.01 1.81 -7.29
CA GLY A 319 24.56 3.06 -7.89
C GLY A 319 25.59 4.18 -7.89
N VAL A 320 26.72 4.00 -7.22
CA VAL A 320 27.79 5.00 -7.11
C VAL A 320 29.07 4.46 -7.76
N ARG A 321 29.75 5.34 -8.49
CA ARG A 321 31.04 5.04 -9.10
C ARG A 321 32.15 5.03 -8.04
N ASP A 322 32.87 3.92 -7.95
CA ASP A 322 34.13 3.89 -7.20
C ASP A 322 35.16 4.84 -7.82
N VAL A 323 35.89 5.58 -6.98
CA VAL A 323 36.94 6.51 -7.41
C VAL A 323 38.33 5.93 -7.16
N ALA A 324 39.34 6.44 -7.85
CA ALA A 324 40.72 6.05 -7.61
C ALA A 324 41.21 6.59 -6.25
N GLY A 325 41.62 5.68 -5.37
CA GLY A 325 42.25 5.96 -4.08
C GLY A 325 43.70 5.51 -4.02
N ALA A 326 44.35 5.78 -2.88
CA ALA A 326 45.76 5.45 -2.65
C ALA A 326 46.09 3.95 -2.74
N ASN A 327 45.08 3.08 -2.52
CA ASN A 327 45.21 1.62 -2.49
C ASN A 327 44.32 0.90 -3.53
N GLY A 328 43.92 1.60 -4.61
CA GLY A 328 43.02 1.07 -5.63
C GLY A 328 41.68 1.80 -5.68
N LEU A 329 40.65 1.20 -6.28
CA LEU A 329 39.30 1.75 -6.26
C LEU A 329 38.75 1.78 -4.83
N GLN A 330 38.11 2.88 -4.45
CA GLN A 330 37.49 3.12 -3.15
C GLN A 330 36.11 3.79 -3.33
N ALA A 331 35.28 3.76 -2.28
CA ALA A 331 34.03 4.52 -2.25
C ALA A 331 34.29 6.02 -2.50
N ASP A 332 33.36 6.70 -3.18
CA ASP A 332 33.47 8.13 -3.48
C ASP A 332 33.49 8.95 -2.18
N PRO A 333 34.62 9.59 -1.81
CA PRO A 333 34.72 10.32 -0.55
C PRO A 333 33.76 11.50 -0.47
N ASN A 334 33.35 12.09 -1.61
CA ASN A 334 32.33 13.13 -1.60
C ASN A 334 30.99 12.54 -1.20
N CYS A 335 30.58 11.44 -1.81
CA CYS A 335 29.34 10.73 -1.49
C CYS A 335 29.25 10.44 0.02
N THR A 336 30.33 9.91 0.61
CA THR A 336 30.39 9.61 2.05
C THR A 336 30.42 10.87 2.93
N ALA A 337 31.03 11.97 2.47
CA ALA A 337 31.21 13.17 3.29
C ALA A 337 30.04 14.16 3.24
N ASN A 338 29.30 14.24 2.13
CA ASN A 338 28.28 15.27 1.93
C ASN A 338 27.02 14.77 1.18
N GLY A 339 26.89 13.47 0.92
CA GLY A 339 25.74 12.91 0.21
C GLY A 339 25.74 13.17 -1.31
N ILE A 340 26.72 13.92 -1.83
CA ILE A 340 26.82 14.23 -3.26
C ILE A 340 27.65 13.14 -3.94
N CYS A 341 26.94 12.19 -4.54
CA CYS A 341 27.54 11.02 -5.14
C CYS A 341 27.76 11.19 -6.65
N THR A 342 28.73 10.47 -7.20
CA THR A 342 28.88 10.28 -8.65
C THR A 342 28.05 9.06 -9.09
N PRO A 343 26.82 9.24 -9.62
CA PRO A 343 25.96 8.10 -9.95
C PRO A 343 26.50 7.29 -11.13
N LEU A 344 26.22 6.00 -11.13
CA LEU A 344 26.41 5.13 -12.28
C LEU A 344 25.43 5.48 -13.39
N THR A 345 25.84 5.18 -14.63
CA THR A 345 25.01 5.33 -15.83
C THR A 345 24.78 3.99 -16.49
N ASN A 346 23.98 3.95 -17.55
CA ASN A 346 23.86 2.79 -18.45
C ASN A 346 24.96 2.74 -19.53
N SER A 347 26.10 3.43 -19.33
CA SER A 347 27.21 3.40 -20.28
C SER A 347 27.86 2.01 -20.34
N ALA A 348 28.41 1.64 -21.50
CA ALA A 348 29.08 0.36 -21.66
C ALA A 348 30.25 0.16 -20.68
N ALA A 349 30.94 1.24 -20.29
CA ALA A 349 32.01 1.18 -19.31
C ALA A 349 31.48 0.79 -17.92
N ASP A 350 30.38 1.40 -17.48
CA ASP A 350 29.77 1.11 -16.18
C ASP A 350 29.18 -0.30 -16.17
N CYS A 351 28.46 -0.68 -17.22
CA CYS A 351 27.85 -2.01 -17.33
C CYS A 351 28.86 -3.16 -17.37
N ASN A 352 30.06 -2.92 -17.89
CA ASN A 352 31.12 -3.93 -17.92
C ASN A 352 31.89 -4.02 -16.58
N THR A 353 31.90 -2.93 -15.79
CA THR A 353 32.67 -2.84 -14.54
C THR A 353 31.84 -3.26 -13.34
N TYR A 354 30.56 -2.90 -13.32
CA TYR A 354 29.67 -3.02 -12.16
C TYR A 354 28.53 -3.98 -12.47
N SER A 355 28.69 -5.24 -12.06
CA SER A 355 27.73 -6.31 -12.38
C SER A 355 26.35 -6.10 -11.74
N SER A 356 26.30 -5.34 -10.64
CA SER A 356 25.10 -5.01 -9.88
C SER A 356 24.44 -3.68 -10.28
N ASN A 357 24.82 -3.10 -11.42
CA ASN A 357 24.20 -1.87 -11.90
C ASN A 357 22.85 -2.19 -12.57
N PHE A 358 21.75 -1.86 -11.90
CA PHE A 358 20.39 -2.15 -12.36
C PHE A 358 19.96 -1.31 -13.59
N LEU A 359 20.71 -0.27 -13.97
CA LEU A 359 20.46 0.47 -15.23
C LEU A 359 20.85 -0.32 -16.48
N CYS A 360 21.67 -1.37 -16.33
CA CYS A 360 22.32 -2.03 -17.45
C CYS A 360 21.57 -3.25 -18.00
N ASN A 361 20.76 -3.90 -17.16
CA ASN A 361 20.12 -5.18 -17.49
C ASN A 361 18.74 -5.29 -16.81
N PRO A 362 17.81 -6.08 -17.38
CA PRO A 362 16.50 -6.26 -16.79
C PRO A 362 16.57 -7.03 -15.46
N SER A 363 15.70 -6.65 -14.52
CA SER A 363 15.52 -7.33 -13.25
C SER A 363 14.03 -7.47 -12.92
N ARG A 364 13.65 -8.58 -12.29
CA ARG A 364 12.29 -8.76 -11.76
C ARG A 364 12.22 -9.80 -10.66
N ILE A 365 11.18 -9.69 -9.84
CA ILE A 365 10.67 -10.73 -8.96
C ILE A 365 9.23 -11.00 -9.39
N ASP A 366 8.97 -12.17 -9.99
CA ASP A 366 7.67 -12.50 -10.58
C ASP A 366 7.14 -13.88 -10.17
N GLY A 367 5.85 -13.96 -9.80
CA GLY A 367 5.17 -15.24 -9.70
C GLY A 367 5.65 -16.14 -8.56
N ILE A 368 6.04 -15.56 -7.42
CA ILE A 368 6.52 -16.27 -6.23
C ILE A 368 5.69 -15.88 -4.99
N THR A 369 5.47 -16.84 -4.08
CA THR A 369 4.97 -16.55 -2.73
C THR A 369 6.13 -16.29 -1.78
N PHE A 370 6.15 -15.16 -1.08
CA PHE A 370 7.08 -14.83 0.00
C PHE A 370 6.36 -14.80 1.34
N SER A 371 6.81 -15.62 2.28
CA SER A 371 6.10 -15.80 3.55
C SER A 371 7.02 -16.11 4.72
N ASN A 372 6.48 -15.90 5.92
CA ASN A 372 7.06 -16.35 7.18
C ASN A 372 8.44 -15.73 7.48
N SER A 373 8.66 -14.51 6.97
CA SER A 373 9.72 -13.64 7.47
C SER A 373 9.29 -13.04 8.80
N SER A 374 10.19 -13.08 9.78
CA SER A 374 9.94 -12.56 11.13
C SER A 374 11.10 -11.68 11.62
N GLN A 375 11.94 -11.22 10.70
CA GLN A 375 13.00 -10.23 10.97
C GLN A 375 12.56 -8.88 10.42
N GLY A 376 13.35 -7.85 10.70
CA GLY A 376 12.95 -6.48 10.41
C GLY A 376 12.76 -6.13 8.92
N GLY A 377 13.31 -6.92 7.99
CA GLY A 377 13.22 -6.69 6.54
C GLY A 377 11.91 -7.09 5.86
N GLY A 378 10.99 -7.80 6.53
CA GLY A 378 9.68 -8.14 5.97
C GLY A 378 9.70 -9.16 4.82
N GLY A 379 8.77 -9.06 3.88
CA GLY A 379 8.63 -9.99 2.75
C GLY A 379 9.63 -9.72 1.62
N ILE A 380 9.45 -8.61 0.91
CA ILE A 380 10.33 -8.17 -0.19
C ILE A 380 10.93 -6.83 0.19
N PHE A 381 12.25 -6.77 0.35
CA PHE A 381 12.96 -5.52 0.60
C PHE A 381 13.84 -5.16 -0.58
N VAL A 382 13.53 -4.03 -1.22
CA VAL A 382 14.35 -3.41 -2.25
C VAL A 382 15.07 -2.24 -1.60
N HIS A 383 16.39 -2.35 -1.40
CA HIS A 383 17.24 -1.30 -0.79
C HIS A 383 17.44 -0.13 -1.77
N GLY A 384 18.61 0.51 -1.85
CA GLY A 384 18.95 1.54 -2.83
C GLY A 384 19.43 0.98 -4.17
N TRP A 385 19.35 1.82 -5.21
CA TRP A 385 19.98 1.64 -6.53
C TRP A 385 19.36 0.57 -7.43
N ASN A 386 18.16 0.09 -7.11
CA ASN A 386 17.46 -0.97 -7.83
C ASN A 386 16.55 -0.41 -8.95
N HIS A 387 17.16 0.30 -9.90
CA HIS A 387 16.44 0.98 -10.98
C HIS A 387 15.67 0.02 -11.90
N TYR A 388 14.51 0.47 -12.40
CA TYR A 388 13.66 -0.26 -13.35
C TYR A 388 13.25 -1.67 -12.89
N MET A 389 13.33 -1.95 -11.59
CA MET A 389 12.95 -3.24 -11.04
C MET A 389 11.45 -3.48 -11.14
N GLU A 390 11.06 -4.66 -11.61
CA GLU A 390 9.68 -5.11 -11.69
C GLU A 390 9.38 -6.09 -10.55
N ILE A 391 8.36 -5.79 -9.74
CA ILE A 391 7.86 -6.68 -8.67
C ILE A 391 6.42 -7.01 -9.04
N ALA A 392 6.21 -8.20 -9.60
CA ALA A 392 4.96 -8.54 -10.25
C ALA A 392 4.38 -9.88 -9.82
N ASN A 393 3.05 -10.02 -9.79
CA ASN A 393 2.41 -11.34 -9.69
C ASN A 393 2.79 -12.17 -8.45
N ASN A 394 3.30 -11.55 -7.38
CA ASN A 394 3.74 -12.25 -6.18
C ASN A 394 2.61 -12.34 -5.15
N ARG A 395 2.73 -13.31 -4.25
CA ARG A 395 1.92 -13.36 -3.01
C ARG A 395 2.83 -13.09 -1.82
N VAL A 396 2.61 -12.01 -1.10
CA VAL A 396 3.42 -11.61 0.06
C VAL A 396 2.54 -11.65 1.29
N SER A 397 2.76 -12.62 2.17
CA SER A 397 1.87 -12.86 3.29
C SER A 397 2.54 -13.46 4.51
N SER A 398 1.98 -13.17 5.70
CA SER A 398 2.46 -13.69 6.97
C SER A 398 3.91 -13.31 7.25
N ASN A 399 4.27 -12.09 6.90
CA ASN A 399 5.56 -11.50 7.21
C ASN A 399 5.40 -10.40 8.26
N ALA A 400 6.39 -10.27 9.14
CA ALA A 400 6.54 -9.14 10.03
C ALA A 400 7.82 -8.38 9.64
N GLY A 401 7.83 -7.06 9.78
CA GLY A 401 9.00 -6.21 9.58
C GLY A 401 8.99 -4.99 10.49
N THR A 402 10.12 -4.29 10.56
CA THR A 402 10.28 -3.07 11.37
C THR A 402 9.51 -1.92 10.71
N LEU A 403 9.95 -1.52 9.52
CA LEU A 403 9.31 -0.47 8.72
C LEU A 403 8.04 -0.97 8.03
N THR A 404 8.09 -2.18 7.45
CA THR A 404 7.02 -2.74 6.63
C THR A 404 7.07 -4.26 6.60
N GLY A 405 5.91 -4.90 6.76
CA GLY A 405 5.82 -6.35 6.74
C GLY A 405 5.84 -6.92 5.31
N GLY A 406 5.15 -6.29 4.36
CA GLY A 406 5.01 -6.81 3.01
C GLY A 406 6.17 -6.43 2.07
N ILE A 407 6.02 -5.32 1.34
CA ILE A 407 6.98 -4.88 0.30
C ILE A 407 7.52 -3.49 0.63
N THR A 408 8.84 -3.35 0.65
CA THR A 408 9.53 -2.08 0.92
C THR A 408 10.41 -1.69 -0.27
N VAL A 409 10.34 -0.43 -0.70
CA VAL A 409 11.22 0.15 -1.72
C VAL A 409 11.95 1.36 -1.16
N GLY A 410 13.26 1.24 -1.00
CA GLY A 410 14.13 2.19 -0.30
C GLY A 410 14.11 2.02 1.22
N GLN A 411 14.80 2.91 1.91
CA GLN A 411 14.79 3.04 3.37
C GLN A 411 14.57 4.51 3.75
N VAL A 412 14.40 4.78 5.04
CA VAL A 412 13.97 6.10 5.55
C VAL A 412 15.14 7.01 5.91
N GLU A 413 16.33 6.45 6.10
CA GLU A 413 17.57 7.13 6.43
C GLU A 413 18.20 7.68 5.14
N THR A 414 17.93 8.95 4.87
CA THR A 414 18.43 9.67 3.69
C THR A 414 19.04 11.01 4.10
N PRO A 415 20.05 11.51 3.36
CA PRO A 415 20.59 12.87 3.56
C PRO A 415 19.54 13.94 3.26
N ASP A 416 19.85 15.18 3.63
CA ASP A 416 19.10 16.36 3.21
C ASP A 416 18.98 16.43 1.68
N GLY A 417 17.80 16.86 1.21
CA GLY A 417 17.56 17.07 -0.21
C GLY A 417 18.46 18.13 -0.84
N THR A 418 18.97 17.86 -2.03
CA THR A 418 19.75 18.85 -2.78
C THR A 418 18.84 19.91 -3.40
N ILE A 419 19.03 21.18 -3.03
CA ILE A 419 18.33 22.30 -3.63
C ILE A 419 19.07 22.77 -4.88
N GLY A 420 18.36 22.84 -6.00
CA GLY A 420 18.90 23.21 -7.30
C GLY A 420 17.81 23.64 -8.28
N GLY A 421 18.06 23.39 -9.57
CA GLY A 421 17.20 23.85 -10.66
C GLY A 421 17.48 25.28 -11.11
N VAL A 422 16.86 25.69 -12.22
CA VAL A 422 17.05 27.02 -12.82
C VAL A 422 16.53 28.17 -11.93
N ASP A 423 15.67 27.85 -10.96
CA ASP A 423 15.07 28.81 -10.03
C ASP A 423 15.75 28.86 -8.66
N GLY A 424 16.68 27.94 -8.37
CA GLY A 424 17.46 27.92 -7.12
C GLY A 424 16.66 27.58 -5.86
N VAL A 425 15.41 27.12 -5.99
CA VAL A 425 14.51 26.79 -4.87
C VAL A 425 13.89 25.40 -4.97
N THR A 426 14.12 24.71 -6.08
CA THR A 426 13.57 23.37 -6.34
C THR A 426 14.46 22.31 -5.72
N GLN A 427 13.90 21.45 -4.87
CA GLN A 427 14.57 20.24 -4.41
C GLN A 427 14.62 19.20 -5.51
N LEU A 428 15.81 18.73 -5.87
CA LEU A 428 16.03 17.72 -6.91
C LEU A 428 15.64 16.31 -6.43
N PRO A 429 15.27 15.38 -7.32
CA PRO A 429 15.04 13.98 -6.94
C PRO A 429 16.32 13.33 -6.41
N PHE A 430 16.19 12.43 -5.42
CA PHE A 430 17.31 11.67 -4.87
C PHE A 430 17.83 10.61 -5.84
N ALA A 431 16.92 10.01 -6.62
CA ALA A 431 17.18 8.97 -7.59
C ALA A 431 17.85 7.71 -7.02
N TYR A 432 17.54 7.32 -5.77
CA TYR A 432 18.02 6.06 -5.20
C TYR A 432 17.38 4.85 -5.88
N ASN A 433 16.06 4.84 -6.02
CA ASN A 433 15.34 3.85 -6.81
C ASN A 433 14.52 4.61 -7.85
N THR A 434 14.73 4.33 -9.13
CA THR A 434 14.01 5.03 -10.19
C THR A 434 13.20 4.07 -11.04
N HIS A 435 11.96 4.42 -11.34
CA HIS A 435 11.07 3.64 -12.21
C HIS A 435 10.80 2.21 -11.73
N VAL A 436 10.79 1.98 -10.41
CA VAL A 436 10.35 0.69 -9.84
C VAL A 436 8.86 0.51 -10.11
N ASN A 437 8.48 -0.65 -10.63
CA ASN A 437 7.10 -0.98 -10.99
C ASN A 437 6.62 -2.18 -10.16
N VAL A 438 5.67 -1.92 -9.26
CA VAL A 438 5.07 -2.91 -8.36
C VAL A 438 3.62 -3.13 -8.76
N HIS A 439 3.31 -4.29 -9.33
CA HIS A 439 1.96 -4.54 -9.86
C HIS A 439 1.48 -5.97 -9.76
N ASN A 440 0.16 -6.17 -9.78
CA ASN A 440 -0.47 -7.50 -9.76
C ASN A 440 -0.06 -8.39 -8.56
N ASN A 441 0.45 -7.80 -7.48
CA ASN A 441 0.81 -8.56 -6.28
C ASN A 441 -0.40 -8.69 -5.34
N ALA A 442 -0.45 -9.79 -4.61
CA ALA A 442 -1.31 -9.95 -3.44
C ALA A 442 -0.48 -9.76 -2.17
N VAL A 443 -0.69 -8.65 -1.47
CA VAL A 443 0.02 -8.30 -0.23
C VAL A 443 -0.98 -8.39 0.92
N THR A 444 -0.95 -9.50 1.63
CA THR A 444 -2.01 -9.84 2.58
C THR A 444 -1.52 -10.34 3.93
N SER A 445 -2.12 -9.88 5.02
CA SER A 445 -1.79 -10.37 6.37
C SER A 445 -0.29 -10.28 6.67
N ASN A 446 0.27 -9.09 6.43
CA ASN A 446 1.59 -8.72 6.90
C ASN A 446 1.48 -7.66 7.99
N ALA A 447 2.55 -7.51 8.75
CA ALA A 447 2.58 -6.55 9.83
C ALA A 447 3.86 -5.75 9.96
N SER A 448 3.73 -4.50 10.37
CA SER A 448 4.84 -3.64 10.78
C SER A 448 4.73 -3.30 12.26
N TYR A 449 5.84 -3.51 12.99
CA TYR A 449 5.91 -3.35 14.44
C TYR A 449 7.17 -2.62 14.90
N GLY A 450 7.84 -1.88 14.01
CA GLY A 450 9.05 -1.14 14.34
C GLY A 450 8.90 -0.26 15.57
N ASP A 451 10.03 -0.09 16.24
CA ASP A 451 10.29 0.84 17.31
C ASP A 451 11.22 1.90 16.67
N GLU A 452 10.77 3.16 16.63
CA GLU A 452 11.55 4.35 16.23
C GLU A 452 12.12 4.44 14.79
N ILE A 453 11.28 4.60 13.74
CA ILE A 453 11.76 5.07 12.40
C ILE A 453 12.34 6.49 12.46
N ASN A 454 11.67 7.33 13.21
CA ASN A 454 12.05 8.66 13.63
C ASN A 454 11.43 8.83 15.03
N SER A 455 11.75 9.90 15.74
CA SER A 455 11.24 10.17 17.11
C SER A 455 9.70 10.27 17.25
N THR A 456 8.94 9.97 16.18
CA THR A 456 7.53 10.37 16.04
C THR A 456 6.59 9.36 15.36
N THR A 457 7.07 8.28 14.73
CA THR A 457 6.24 7.13 14.29
C THR A 457 6.97 5.79 14.46
N PRO A 458 6.33 4.76 15.08
CA PRO A 458 6.98 3.47 15.31
C PRO A 458 7.26 2.68 14.03
N SER A 459 6.32 2.67 13.07
CA SER A 459 6.50 2.00 11.77
C SER A 459 5.85 2.79 10.60
N ALA A 460 6.03 2.31 9.36
CA ALA A 460 5.28 2.78 8.18
C ALA A 460 4.17 1.78 7.85
N ALA A 461 3.97 1.40 6.58
CA ALA A 461 2.85 0.54 6.23
C ALA A 461 3.04 -0.94 6.55
N GLY A 462 1.99 -1.61 7.03
CA GLY A 462 2.01 -3.08 7.20
C GLY A 462 2.13 -3.81 5.86
N GLY A 463 1.48 -3.27 4.81
CA GLY A 463 1.46 -3.83 3.47
C GLY A 463 2.64 -3.39 2.59
N VAL A 464 2.63 -2.16 2.08
CA VAL A 464 3.61 -1.68 1.09
C VAL A 464 4.10 -0.27 1.41
N THR A 465 5.41 -0.04 1.42
CA THR A 465 6.01 1.28 1.65
C THR A 465 6.97 1.66 0.53
N PHE A 466 6.83 2.90 0.04
CA PHE A 466 7.78 3.58 -0.83
C PHE A 466 8.46 4.69 -0.03
N CYS A 467 9.76 4.55 0.20
CA CYS A 467 10.54 5.50 0.99
C CYS A 467 11.05 6.67 0.14
N THR A 468 11.68 7.64 0.79
CA THR A 468 12.40 8.74 0.13
C THR A 468 13.32 8.23 -0.98
N GLY A 469 13.26 8.88 -2.14
CA GLY A 469 14.08 8.55 -3.31
C GLY A 469 13.57 7.35 -4.13
N ALA A 470 12.35 6.87 -3.90
CA ALA A 470 11.63 5.97 -4.81
C ALA A 470 11.05 6.74 -6.01
N ASP A 471 11.85 7.53 -6.72
CA ASP A 471 11.36 8.43 -7.76
C ASP A 471 10.72 7.68 -8.96
N TYR A 472 9.62 8.23 -9.47
CA TYR A 472 8.86 7.73 -10.62
C TYR A 472 8.29 6.31 -10.43
N TYR A 473 8.08 5.89 -9.18
CA TYR A 473 7.52 4.57 -8.90
C TYR A 473 6.09 4.43 -9.43
N LYS A 474 5.74 3.20 -9.75
CA LYS A 474 4.39 2.79 -10.16
C LYS A 474 3.90 1.68 -9.24
N PHE A 475 2.80 1.92 -8.55
CA PHE A 475 2.11 0.95 -7.72
C PHE A 475 0.71 0.71 -8.27
N ASN A 476 0.55 -0.36 -9.05
CA ASN A 476 -0.65 -0.55 -9.87
C ASN A 476 -1.28 -1.93 -9.79
N ASP A 477 -2.60 -2.00 -9.83
CA ASP A 477 -3.33 -3.27 -10.02
C ASP A 477 -3.00 -4.34 -8.93
N ASN A 478 -2.64 -3.91 -7.72
CA ASN A 478 -2.33 -4.80 -6.58
C ASN A 478 -3.56 -5.05 -5.69
N TRP A 479 -3.53 -6.18 -4.99
CA TRP A 479 -4.48 -6.58 -3.96
C TRP A 479 -3.84 -6.48 -2.57
N VAL A 480 -4.15 -5.43 -1.82
CA VAL A 480 -3.59 -5.15 -0.49
C VAL A 480 -4.65 -5.35 0.56
N CYS A 481 -4.57 -6.42 1.35
CA CYS A 481 -5.65 -6.78 2.28
C CYS A 481 -5.22 -7.28 3.65
N GLY A 482 -5.88 -6.79 4.70
CA GLY A 482 -5.74 -7.37 6.04
C GLY A 482 -4.35 -7.18 6.65
N ASN A 483 -3.59 -6.19 6.21
CA ASN A 483 -2.30 -5.84 6.78
C ASN A 483 -2.49 -4.90 7.99
N ILE A 484 -1.60 -4.99 8.96
CA ILE A 484 -1.64 -4.20 10.20
C ILE A 484 -0.34 -3.43 10.40
N SER A 485 -0.45 -2.20 10.88
CA SER A 485 0.71 -1.37 11.24
C SER A 485 0.58 -0.82 12.64
N SER A 486 1.68 -0.82 13.39
CA SER A 486 1.85 -0.08 14.65
C SER A 486 2.07 1.43 14.46
N GLY A 487 2.24 1.88 13.22
CA GLY A 487 2.44 3.28 12.84
C GLY A 487 1.43 3.75 11.81
N ASP A 488 1.84 4.74 11.01
CA ASP A 488 1.02 5.32 9.97
C ASP A 488 0.95 4.40 8.73
N GLY A 489 -0.25 4.20 8.18
CA GLY A 489 -0.47 3.34 7.01
C GLY A 489 -0.81 1.90 7.39
N GLY A 490 -2.07 1.48 7.32
CA GLY A 490 -2.37 0.03 7.45
C GLY A 490 -1.96 -0.72 6.17
N GLY A 491 -2.40 -0.22 5.02
CA GLY A 491 -2.21 -0.86 3.71
C GLY A 491 -0.96 -0.39 2.98
N VAL A 492 -0.90 0.91 2.63
CA VAL A 492 0.13 1.48 1.75
C VAL A 492 0.63 2.82 2.28
N ALA A 493 1.94 3.06 2.25
CA ALA A 493 2.57 4.33 2.57
C ALA A 493 3.45 4.84 1.41
N HIS A 494 3.18 6.05 0.95
CA HIS A 494 4.20 6.91 0.35
C HIS A 494 4.85 7.68 1.51
N PHE A 495 6.10 7.37 1.81
CA PHE A 495 6.76 7.71 3.07
C PHE A 495 8.03 8.50 2.79
N GLY A 496 7.89 9.82 2.69
CA GLY A 496 8.97 10.76 2.46
C GLY A 496 8.93 11.37 1.06
N PHE A 497 10.07 11.85 0.60
CA PHE A 497 10.15 12.67 -0.62
C PHE A 497 10.40 11.82 -1.86
N SER A 498 9.46 11.80 -2.82
CA SER A 498 9.66 11.14 -4.12
C SER A 498 8.96 11.88 -5.27
N TYR A 499 9.62 11.96 -6.42
CA TYR A 499 9.08 12.57 -7.63
C TYR A 499 8.06 11.67 -8.33
N ASN A 500 6.94 12.25 -8.76
CA ASN A 500 6.02 11.69 -9.76
C ASN A 500 5.57 10.24 -9.48
N GLY A 501 5.33 9.91 -8.21
CA GLY A 501 4.77 8.62 -7.83
C GLY A 501 3.36 8.39 -8.38
N GLN A 502 3.04 7.15 -8.75
CA GLN A 502 1.70 6.76 -9.19
C GLN A 502 1.17 5.59 -8.34
N ILE A 503 0.01 5.78 -7.72
CA ILE A 503 -0.75 4.75 -7.02
C ILE A 503 -2.09 4.59 -7.74
N ALA A 504 -2.25 3.56 -8.56
CA ALA A 504 -3.47 3.44 -9.36
C ALA A 504 -4.07 2.03 -9.46
N ARG A 505 -5.41 1.95 -9.53
CA ARG A 505 -6.14 0.69 -9.80
C ARG A 505 -5.92 -0.42 -8.76
N ASN A 506 -5.50 -0.07 -7.54
CA ASN A 506 -5.30 -1.04 -6.47
C ASN A 506 -6.59 -1.30 -5.68
N TRP A 507 -6.68 -2.50 -5.12
CA TRP A 507 -7.69 -2.87 -4.14
C TRP A 507 -7.03 -2.82 -2.76
N VAL A 508 -7.45 -1.88 -1.91
CA VAL A 508 -6.91 -1.67 -0.56
C VAL A 508 -8.02 -1.93 0.45
N LEU A 509 -7.99 -3.11 1.06
CA LEU A 509 -9.13 -3.70 1.76
C LEU A 509 -8.80 -4.07 3.21
N PHE A 510 -9.62 -3.66 4.16
CA PHE A 510 -9.58 -4.19 5.52
C PHE A 510 -8.20 -4.11 6.20
N ASN A 511 -7.40 -3.08 5.91
CA ASN A 511 -6.12 -2.85 6.57
C ASN A 511 -6.32 -1.99 7.84
N GLN A 512 -5.41 -2.12 8.79
CA GLN A 512 -5.53 -1.53 10.12
C GLN A 512 -4.24 -0.79 10.49
N SER A 513 -4.32 0.52 10.68
CA SER A 513 -3.31 1.32 11.36
C SER A 513 -3.75 1.47 12.81
N ASN A 514 -2.90 1.01 13.72
CA ASN A 514 -3.27 0.87 15.12
C ASN A 514 -2.09 0.97 16.08
N ASN A 515 -2.18 1.90 17.02
CA ASN A 515 -1.24 2.01 18.12
C ASN A 515 -1.98 2.41 19.42
N PRO A 516 -1.70 1.73 20.56
CA PRO A 516 -2.34 2.03 21.83
C PRO A 516 -1.84 3.31 22.51
N THR A 517 -0.60 3.73 22.25
CA THR A 517 0.07 4.84 22.95
C THR A 517 0.14 6.11 22.10
N LEU A 518 0.10 5.98 20.77
CA LEU A 518 0.24 7.07 19.81
C LEU A 518 -0.95 7.17 18.82
N PRO A 519 -1.37 8.40 18.44
CA PRO A 519 -2.19 8.59 17.26
C PRO A 519 -1.50 8.07 16.00
N THR A 520 -2.17 7.18 15.26
CA THR A 520 -1.72 6.66 13.96
C THR A 520 -2.79 6.92 12.91
N TYR A 521 -2.33 7.26 11.70
CA TYR A 521 -3.15 7.81 10.64
C TYR A 521 -3.10 6.94 9.38
N GLY A 522 -4.13 7.06 8.53
CA GLY A 522 -4.11 6.41 7.21
C GLY A 522 -4.31 4.89 7.26
N GLY A 523 -5.54 4.42 7.44
CA GLY A 523 -5.80 2.98 7.48
C GLY A 523 -5.53 2.26 6.16
N GLY A 524 -6.00 2.84 5.05
CA GLY A 524 -5.82 2.27 3.71
C GLY A 524 -4.52 2.75 3.07
N ILE A 525 -4.51 4.01 2.64
CA ILE A 525 -3.35 4.66 2.01
C ILE A 525 -2.98 5.91 2.81
N ILE A 526 -1.69 6.10 3.05
CA ILE A 526 -1.12 7.37 3.49
C ILE A 526 -0.09 7.88 2.47
N ALA A 527 -0.12 9.18 2.21
CA ALA A 527 1.01 9.88 1.61
C ALA A 527 1.48 10.96 2.57
N GLN A 528 2.75 10.84 2.96
CA GLN A 528 3.34 11.73 3.93
C GLN A 528 4.76 12.14 3.59
N GLY A 529 5.05 13.43 3.80
CA GLY A 529 6.42 13.85 4.07
C GLY A 529 6.82 13.34 5.44
N VAL A 530 8.02 12.79 5.54
CA VAL A 530 8.59 12.34 6.81
C VAL A 530 9.30 13.56 7.40
N PRO A 531 8.93 14.02 8.60
CA PRO A 531 9.65 15.10 9.25
C PRO A 531 11.00 14.58 9.75
N PRO A 532 12.09 15.37 9.63
CA PRO A 532 13.32 15.05 10.34
C PRO A 532 13.12 15.27 11.84
N ASP A 533 13.94 14.59 12.64
CA ASP A 533 13.95 14.71 14.09
C ASP A 533 14.36 16.14 14.52
N GLY A 534 13.84 16.56 15.67
CA GLY A 534 14.06 17.89 16.22
C GLY A 534 15.48 18.11 16.74
N THR A 535 16.26 18.97 16.09
CA THR A 535 17.64 19.34 16.50
C THR A 535 17.81 19.96 17.91
N PHE A 536 16.72 20.21 18.65
CA PHE A 536 16.79 20.86 19.98
C PHE A 536 17.18 19.88 21.11
N CYS A 537 16.84 18.59 21.01
CA CYS A 537 17.13 17.57 22.05
C CYS A 537 18.25 16.58 21.66
N GLU A 538 18.68 16.54 20.40
CA GLU A 538 19.78 15.69 19.89
C GLU A 538 21.20 16.14 20.32
N ASN A 539 21.33 17.00 21.34
CA ASN A 539 22.64 17.41 21.88
C ASN A 539 23.14 16.47 23.00
N ALA A 540 22.56 15.26 23.13
CA ALA A 540 22.86 14.29 24.16
C ALA A 540 23.31 12.94 23.56
N THR A 541 24.13 12.19 24.30
CA THR A 541 24.55 10.81 23.93
C THR A 541 23.49 9.75 24.26
N VAL A 542 22.33 10.17 24.73
CA VAL A 542 21.15 9.35 24.95
C VAL A 542 20.13 9.85 23.95
N ASP A 543 19.58 8.93 23.18
CA ASP A 543 18.48 9.22 22.27
C ASP A 543 17.29 9.77 23.08
N VAL A 544 16.73 10.89 22.63
CA VAL A 544 15.61 11.58 23.27
C VAL A 544 14.64 11.96 22.17
N ASP A 545 13.46 11.37 22.22
CA ASP A 545 12.37 11.68 21.29
C ASP A 545 12.05 13.18 21.27
N CYS A 546 12.18 13.79 20.10
CA CYS A 546 11.96 15.21 19.88
C CYS A 546 10.65 15.49 19.14
N ALA A 547 10.12 16.69 19.32
CA ALA A 547 9.04 17.15 18.44
C ALA A 547 9.54 17.25 16.99
N PRO A 548 8.73 16.86 15.99
CA PRO A 548 9.15 16.83 14.59
C PRO A 548 9.44 18.23 14.04
N GLN A 549 10.38 18.33 13.10
CA GLN A 549 10.63 19.58 12.36
C GLN A 549 9.72 19.74 11.13
N LEU A 550 9.96 20.78 10.33
CA LEU A 550 9.30 20.96 9.05
C LEU A 550 9.80 19.90 8.07
N SER A 551 8.90 19.03 7.59
CA SER A 551 9.23 18.03 6.58
C SER A 551 9.60 18.63 5.23
N ASP A 552 10.42 17.91 4.47
CA ASP A 552 10.65 18.18 3.05
C ASP A 552 9.42 17.95 2.17
N GLY A 553 8.38 17.31 2.71
CA GLY A 553 7.15 17.01 1.99
C GLY A 553 7.18 15.67 1.27
N ALA A 554 6.07 15.35 0.60
CA ALA A 554 5.92 14.11 -0.17
C ALA A 554 6.60 14.19 -1.57
N GLY A 555 7.03 15.39 -1.99
CA GLY A 555 7.56 15.62 -3.33
C GLY A 555 6.50 15.87 -4.40
N PRO A 556 6.91 16.28 -5.61
CA PRO A 556 6.00 16.78 -6.64
C PRO A 556 5.30 15.66 -7.42
N GLY A 557 4.06 15.91 -7.84
CA GLY A 557 3.42 15.17 -8.93
C GLY A 557 2.84 13.82 -8.56
N LEU A 558 2.60 13.56 -7.26
CA LEU A 558 1.95 12.33 -6.81
C LEU A 558 0.51 12.23 -7.35
N VAL A 559 0.19 11.08 -7.94
CA VAL A 559 -1.15 10.75 -8.47
C VAL A 559 -1.71 9.50 -7.80
N ILE A 560 -2.89 9.64 -7.20
CA ILE A 560 -3.69 8.56 -6.61
C ILE A 560 -4.97 8.41 -7.45
N ASP A 561 -5.04 7.39 -8.30
CA ASP A 561 -6.05 7.27 -9.36
C ASP A 561 -6.78 5.92 -9.36
N SER A 562 -8.11 5.94 -9.33
CA SER A 562 -8.94 4.75 -9.58
C SER A 562 -8.69 3.58 -8.63
N ASN A 563 -8.31 3.84 -7.37
CA ASN A 563 -8.17 2.82 -6.34
C ASN A 563 -9.52 2.56 -5.64
N LEU A 564 -9.70 1.33 -5.18
CA LEU A 564 -10.82 0.92 -4.33
C LEU A 564 -10.34 0.78 -2.88
N LEU A 565 -10.82 1.66 -1.99
CA LEU A 565 -10.43 1.69 -0.58
C LEU A 565 -11.65 1.33 0.27
N ILE A 566 -11.67 0.12 0.82
CA ILE A 566 -12.83 -0.40 1.55
C ILE A 566 -12.48 -1.01 2.91
N GLY A 567 -13.21 -0.62 3.95
CA GLY A 567 -13.15 -1.28 5.26
C GLY A 567 -11.81 -1.10 5.99
N ASN A 568 -10.97 -0.16 5.56
CA ASN A 568 -9.72 0.14 6.23
C ASN A 568 -9.96 1.02 7.46
N THR A 569 -9.02 0.99 8.39
CA THR A 569 -9.15 1.70 9.67
C THR A 569 -7.90 2.39 10.15
N ALA A 570 -8.06 3.63 10.61
CA ALA A 570 -7.09 4.33 11.43
C ALA A 570 -7.70 4.42 12.84
N GLU A 571 -7.37 3.46 13.71
CA GLU A 571 -8.09 3.26 14.97
C GLU A 571 -7.80 4.35 16.01
N SER A 572 -6.58 4.87 16.02
CA SER A 572 -6.18 5.95 16.91
C SER A 572 -6.24 7.34 16.25
N GLY A 573 -6.29 7.44 14.93
CA GLY A 573 -6.24 8.73 14.22
C GLY A 573 -7.34 8.98 13.19
N LYS A 574 -6.93 9.58 12.08
CA LYS A 574 -7.76 10.12 11.00
C LYS A 574 -7.42 9.49 9.65
N GLY A 575 -8.34 9.61 8.68
CA GLY A 575 -8.09 9.15 7.31
C GLY A 575 -8.17 7.62 7.20
N GLY A 576 -9.29 7.02 7.59
CA GLY A 576 -9.46 5.56 7.57
C GLY A 576 -9.21 4.96 6.18
N GLY A 577 -9.74 5.59 5.13
CA GLY A 577 -9.43 5.26 3.74
C GLY A 577 -8.10 5.86 3.28
N LEU A 578 -8.04 7.20 3.20
CA LEU A 578 -6.88 7.95 2.70
C LEU A 578 -6.47 9.06 3.66
N ARG A 579 -5.16 9.20 3.88
CA ARG A 579 -4.55 10.32 4.61
C ARG A 579 -3.50 11.02 3.73
N LEU A 580 -3.60 12.35 3.61
CA LEU A 580 -2.50 13.19 3.12
C LEU A 580 -2.02 14.05 4.29
N GLN A 581 -0.76 13.90 4.68
CA GLN A 581 -0.18 14.68 5.78
C GLN A 581 1.21 15.16 5.46
N GLN A 582 1.56 16.38 5.86
CA GLN A 582 2.90 16.94 5.61
C GLN A 582 3.32 16.77 4.14
N VAL A 583 2.37 16.92 3.21
CA VAL A 583 2.66 16.84 1.77
C VAL A 583 3.54 18.01 1.38
N ASN A 584 3.31 19.15 2.02
CA ASN A 584 4.04 20.39 1.87
C ASN A 584 4.75 20.75 3.17
N GLY A 585 5.90 21.40 3.03
CA GLY A 585 6.75 21.85 4.11
C GLY A 585 7.82 22.80 3.60
N THR A 586 9.02 22.31 3.32
CA THR A 586 10.14 23.16 2.88
C THR A 586 9.93 23.80 1.50
N ASP A 587 9.10 23.24 0.62
CA ASP A 587 8.67 23.88 -0.63
C ASP A 587 7.90 25.19 -0.39
N VAL A 588 7.00 25.20 0.60
CA VAL A 588 6.29 26.40 1.04
C VAL A 588 7.25 27.38 1.70
N GLN A 589 8.14 26.90 2.58
CA GLN A 589 9.13 27.76 3.25
C GLN A 589 10.05 28.48 2.25
N ARG A 590 10.48 27.79 1.19
CA ARG A 590 11.34 28.35 0.13
C ARG A 590 10.58 29.30 -0.80
N SER A 591 9.28 29.11 -0.97
CA SER A 591 8.43 29.88 -1.90
C SER A 591 7.09 30.33 -1.28
N PRO A 592 7.09 31.09 -0.17
CA PRO A 592 5.88 31.30 0.64
C PRO A 592 4.79 32.13 -0.04
N SER A 593 5.13 32.83 -1.13
CA SER A 593 4.20 33.67 -1.90
C SER A 593 3.95 33.16 -3.33
N ASP A 594 4.53 32.03 -3.72
CA ASP A 594 4.40 31.47 -5.07
C ASP A 594 3.84 30.04 -5.04
N PRO A 595 2.50 29.88 -5.13
CA PRO A 595 1.86 28.57 -5.10
C PRO A 595 2.18 27.68 -6.30
N SER A 596 2.81 28.22 -7.37
CA SER A 596 3.23 27.40 -8.52
C SER A 596 4.45 26.51 -8.21
N LYS A 597 5.11 26.76 -7.07
CA LYS A 597 6.29 26.02 -6.60
C LYS A 597 5.97 24.95 -5.57
N TRP A 598 4.74 24.92 -5.05
CA TRP A 598 4.35 23.97 -4.01
C TRP A 598 4.02 22.61 -4.60
N TYR A 599 4.36 21.55 -3.88
CA TYR A 599 4.05 20.18 -4.26
C TYR A 599 2.55 19.98 -4.34
N ALA A 600 2.12 19.28 -5.39
CA ALA A 600 0.73 19.05 -5.71
C ALA A 600 0.41 17.55 -5.73
N VAL A 601 -0.74 17.20 -5.17
CA VAL A 601 -1.27 15.83 -5.16
C VAL A 601 -2.60 15.79 -5.90
N ARG A 602 -2.76 14.80 -6.80
CA ARG A 602 -4.02 14.53 -7.49
C ARG A 602 -4.65 13.26 -6.97
N VAL A 603 -5.83 13.38 -6.37
CA VAL A 603 -6.68 12.27 -5.94
C VAL A 603 -7.90 12.23 -6.85
N ILE A 604 -7.94 11.24 -7.75
CA ILE A 604 -8.93 11.20 -8.84
C ILE A 604 -9.55 9.81 -9.03
N ASN A 605 -10.83 9.75 -9.42
CA ASN A 605 -11.55 8.51 -9.73
C ASN A 605 -11.56 7.43 -8.63
N ASN A 606 -11.18 7.73 -7.39
CA ASN A 606 -11.13 6.70 -6.35
C ASN A 606 -12.53 6.43 -5.81
N ILE A 607 -12.77 5.17 -5.43
CA ILE A 607 -13.94 4.77 -4.64
C ILE A 607 -13.46 4.50 -3.22
N ILE A 608 -13.89 5.34 -2.28
CA ILE A 608 -13.48 5.34 -0.87
C ILE A 608 -14.73 5.09 -0.05
N GLY A 609 -14.97 3.83 0.31
CA GLY A 609 -16.22 3.43 0.92
C GLY A 609 -16.05 2.59 2.17
N ASN A 610 -16.96 2.75 3.14
CA ASN A 610 -17.03 1.85 4.29
C ASN A 610 -15.74 1.80 5.15
N ASN A 611 -14.89 2.84 5.13
CA ASN A 611 -13.70 2.92 5.98
C ASN A 611 -14.06 3.55 7.34
N VAL A 612 -13.21 3.34 8.36
CA VAL A 612 -13.45 3.80 9.74
C VAL A 612 -12.27 4.62 10.22
N ALA A 613 -12.53 5.74 10.90
CA ALA A 613 -11.51 6.47 11.65
C ALA A 613 -11.95 6.63 13.10
N GLY A 614 -11.01 6.36 14.02
CA GLY A 614 -11.18 6.57 15.46
C GLY A 614 -11.47 8.02 15.81
N TRP A 615 -10.97 8.96 15.02
CA TRP A 615 -11.15 10.39 15.25
C TRP A 615 -12.08 11.04 14.23
N ALA A 616 -11.59 11.28 13.01
CA ALA A 616 -12.28 12.04 11.97
C ALA A 616 -11.81 11.61 10.58
N GLY A 617 -12.55 11.97 9.53
CA GLY A 617 -12.19 11.65 8.16
C GLY A 617 -12.13 10.14 7.93
N GLY A 618 -13.18 9.41 8.29
CA GLY A 618 -13.30 7.97 8.02
C GLY A 618 -12.95 7.63 6.58
N GLY A 619 -13.41 8.42 5.61
CA GLY A 619 -13.00 8.32 4.22
C GLY A 619 -11.62 8.92 3.97
N VAL A 620 -11.49 10.25 4.13
CA VAL A 620 -10.31 11.04 3.77
C VAL A 620 -9.99 12.06 4.86
N SER A 621 -8.70 12.27 5.15
CA SER A 621 -8.22 13.38 6.00
C SER A 621 -7.01 14.08 5.40
N LEU A 622 -7.01 15.42 5.45
CA LEU A 622 -5.97 16.29 4.90
C LEU A 622 -5.37 17.21 5.97
N GLN A 623 -4.05 17.31 6.03
CA GLN A 623 -3.34 18.28 6.86
C GLN A 623 -1.99 18.57 6.24
N ASP A 624 -1.54 19.81 6.33
CA ASP A 624 -0.29 20.25 5.68
C ASP A 624 -0.18 19.86 4.20
N ALA A 625 -1.31 19.94 3.50
CA ALA A 625 -1.45 19.65 2.08
C ALA A 625 -2.16 20.80 1.37
N VAL A 626 -1.38 21.75 0.84
CA VAL A 626 -1.86 23.08 0.41
C VAL A 626 -2.25 23.13 -1.07
N ASN A 627 -1.91 22.10 -1.85
CA ASN A 627 -2.24 22.01 -3.28
C ASN A 627 -2.76 20.61 -3.64
N VAL A 628 -4.03 20.35 -3.32
CA VAL A 628 -4.68 19.04 -3.54
C VAL A 628 -5.82 19.18 -4.54
N SER A 629 -5.77 18.40 -5.61
CA SER A 629 -6.91 18.22 -6.54
C SER A 629 -7.68 16.96 -6.16
N PHE A 630 -8.91 17.13 -5.70
CA PHE A 630 -9.82 16.04 -5.33
C PHE A 630 -10.99 16.00 -6.31
N ILE A 631 -10.88 15.20 -7.37
CA ILE A 631 -11.78 15.29 -8.54
C ILE A 631 -12.37 13.93 -8.89
N ASN A 632 -13.69 13.88 -9.15
CA ASN A 632 -14.37 12.66 -9.60
C ASN A 632 -14.20 11.46 -8.65
N ASN A 633 -14.10 11.67 -7.33
CA ASN A 633 -14.07 10.57 -6.37
C ASN A 633 -15.49 10.23 -5.86
N THR A 634 -15.67 8.99 -5.42
CA THR A 634 -16.87 8.52 -4.72
C THR A 634 -16.50 8.21 -3.27
N VAL A 635 -16.95 9.01 -2.32
CA VAL A 635 -16.68 8.90 -0.88
C VAL A 635 -17.98 8.59 -0.14
N VAL A 636 -18.17 7.35 0.29
CA VAL A 636 -19.50 6.84 0.65
C VAL A 636 -19.51 5.90 1.85
N SER A 637 -20.46 6.07 2.78
CA SER A 637 -20.65 5.16 3.93
C SER A 637 -19.44 4.98 4.84
N ASN A 638 -18.51 5.94 4.87
CA ASN A 638 -17.39 5.91 5.81
C ASN A 638 -17.84 6.41 7.19
N ASP A 639 -17.13 6.00 8.24
CA ASP A 639 -17.48 6.32 9.62
C ASP A 639 -16.37 7.07 10.35
N ALA A 640 -16.74 8.14 11.06
CA ALA A 640 -15.91 8.75 12.09
C ALA A 640 -16.53 8.44 13.45
N THR A 641 -15.81 7.70 14.29
CA THR A 641 -16.35 7.21 15.57
C THR A 641 -16.15 8.18 16.73
N ALA A 642 -15.22 9.13 16.57
CA ALA A 642 -14.77 10.08 17.59
C ALA A 642 -14.44 9.40 18.94
N SER A 643 -14.04 8.13 18.90
CA SER A 643 -13.65 7.32 20.05
C SER A 643 -12.23 7.61 20.52
N SER A 644 -11.37 8.08 19.62
CA SER A 644 -9.93 8.19 19.85
C SER A 644 -9.51 9.62 20.25
N GLY A 645 -10.15 10.66 19.70
CA GLY A 645 -9.79 12.06 19.93
C GLY A 645 -9.87 12.55 21.38
N VAL A 646 -10.58 11.84 22.27
CA VAL A 646 -10.67 12.15 23.71
C VAL A 646 -9.69 11.37 24.59
N LEU A 647 -9.05 10.35 24.02
CA LEU A 647 -8.20 9.41 24.76
C LEU A 647 -6.71 9.73 24.63
N PHE A 648 -6.31 10.54 23.64
CA PHE A 648 -4.91 10.92 23.44
C PHE A 648 -4.55 12.22 24.15
N ASN A 649 -4.31 12.08 25.45
CA ASN A 649 -3.52 13.02 26.25
C ASN A 649 -2.41 12.28 27.02
N THR A 650 -1.91 11.19 26.43
CA THR A 650 -0.72 10.48 26.90
C THR A 650 0.51 11.35 26.63
N ASP A 651 1.54 11.24 27.48
CA ASP A 651 2.76 12.03 27.32
C ASP A 651 3.40 11.78 25.93
N ALA A 652 3.29 10.55 25.42
CA ALA A 652 3.79 10.18 24.10
C ALA A 652 2.95 10.68 22.91
N ALA A 653 1.64 10.93 23.06
CA ALA A 653 0.80 11.36 21.94
C ALA A 653 1.27 12.69 21.31
N ALA A 654 1.94 13.52 22.10
CA ALA A 654 2.53 14.78 21.68
C ALA A 654 3.77 14.59 20.75
N GLN A 655 4.35 13.40 20.77
CA GLN A 655 5.50 13.00 19.96
C GLN A 655 5.08 12.42 18.60
N ALA A 656 3.79 12.14 18.34
CA ALA A 656 3.38 11.61 17.04
C ALA A 656 3.72 12.56 15.86
N ASN A 657 3.99 12.01 14.66
CA ASN A 657 4.20 12.75 13.40
C ASN A 657 3.26 13.95 13.26
N VAL A 658 1.99 13.71 13.59
CA VAL A 658 0.98 14.74 13.78
C VAL A 658 0.36 14.53 15.16
N GLY A 659 0.74 15.37 16.12
CA GLY A 659 0.15 15.33 17.45
C GLY A 659 -1.34 15.72 17.49
N PRO A 660 -2.02 15.47 18.62
CA PRO A 660 -3.36 15.99 18.89
C PRO A 660 -3.50 17.51 18.66
N PRO A 661 -4.70 18.04 18.43
CA PRO A 661 -4.90 19.49 18.44
C PRO A 661 -4.73 20.03 19.87
N ASN A 662 -4.42 21.33 19.99
CA ASN A 662 -4.13 22.01 21.26
C ASN A 662 -2.84 21.55 21.97
N CYS A 663 -1.90 20.96 21.22
CA CYS A 663 -0.53 20.78 21.68
C CYS A 663 0.27 22.07 21.54
N THR A 664 1.07 22.37 22.56
CA THR A 664 2.02 23.50 22.57
C THR A 664 3.41 22.96 22.83
N THR A 665 4.34 23.25 21.94
CA THR A 665 5.76 22.87 22.07
C THR A 665 6.55 24.05 22.65
N VAL A 666 7.27 23.83 23.75
CA VAL A 666 8.18 24.79 24.36
C VAL A 666 9.52 24.10 24.64
N GLY A 667 10.56 24.44 23.86
CA GLY A 667 11.82 23.70 23.91
C GLY A 667 11.64 22.27 23.36
N ALA A 668 12.09 21.27 24.12
CA ALA A 668 11.95 19.85 23.77
C ALA A 668 10.59 19.26 24.15
N GLU A 669 9.81 19.94 25.00
CA GLU A 669 8.57 19.40 25.55
C GLU A 669 7.37 19.87 24.72
N THR A 670 6.53 18.92 24.31
CA THR A 670 5.20 19.21 23.76
C THR A 670 4.14 18.80 24.78
N THR A 671 3.34 19.76 25.23
CA THR A 671 2.22 19.52 26.15
C THR A 671 0.90 19.71 25.43
N CYS A 672 0.03 18.70 25.49
CA CYS A 672 -1.31 18.76 24.91
C CYS A 672 -2.36 19.03 25.98
N GLN A 673 -3.41 19.78 25.62
CA GLN A 673 -4.58 19.95 26.49
C GLN A 673 -5.57 18.82 26.24
N PRO A 674 -6.03 18.12 27.30
CA PRO A 674 -6.90 16.96 27.14
C PRO A 674 -8.27 17.35 26.56
N ILE A 675 -8.71 16.59 25.58
CA ILE A 675 -10.09 16.64 25.08
C ILE A 675 -10.91 15.70 25.94
N THR A 676 -11.78 16.24 26.79
CA THR A 676 -12.53 15.45 27.78
C THR A 676 -13.93 15.05 27.31
N THR A 677 -14.33 15.45 26.10
CA THR A 677 -15.69 15.23 25.57
C THR A 677 -15.64 14.76 24.12
N SER A 678 -16.28 13.62 23.84
CA SER A 678 -16.39 13.08 22.48
C SER A 678 -17.55 13.77 21.77
N THR A 679 -17.31 14.21 20.54
CA THR A 679 -18.28 14.96 19.74
C THR A 679 -18.24 14.47 18.31
N ASN A 680 -19.37 14.57 17.61
CA ASN A 680 -19.46 14.21 16.19
C ASN A 680 -18.36 14.92 15.39
N GLN A 681 -17.69 14.18 14.50
CA GLN A 681 -16.66 14.67 13.60
C GLN A 681 -17.03 14.48 12.12
N PRO A 682 -16.46 15.24 11.18
CA PRO A 682 -16.63 14.97 9.75
C PRO A 682 -16.17 13.55 9.39
N ALA A 683 -16.98 12.81 8.62
CA ALA A 683 -16.76 11.39 8.36
C ALA A 683 -16.29 11.08 6.94
N GLY A 684 -16.76 11.83 5.93
CA GLY A 684 -16.37 11.60 4.54
C GLY A 684 -14.99 12.17 4.24
N LEU A 685 -14.87 13.49 4.12
CA LEU A 685 -13.60 14.21 3.98
C LEU A 685 -13.45 15.25 5.09
N GLU A 686 -12.39 15.12 5.86
CA GLU A 686 -11.98 16.09 6.87
C GLU A 686 -10.72 16.83 6.40
N THR A 687 -10.65 18.12 6.74
CA THR A 687 -9.40 18.89 6.68
C THR A 687 -9.08 19.49 8.03
N ALA A 688 -7.80 19.52 8.39
CA ALA A 688 -7.32 20.12 9.61
C ALA A 688 -6.56 21.44 9.33
N PRO A 689 -6.55 22.38 10.30
CA PRO A 689 -5.59 23.48 10.31
C PRO A 689 -4.15 22.98 10.22
N HIS A 690 -3.29 23.82 9.64
CA HIS A 690 -1.89 23.48 9.52
C HIS A 690 -1.22 23.29 10.88
N THR A 691 -0.22 22.42 10.92
CA THR A 691 0.67 22.31 12.08
C THR A 691 1.38 23.64 12.34
N ALA A 692 1.95 23.82 13.53
CA ALA A 692 2.72 25.01 13.86
C ALA A 692 3.91 25.20 12.89
N ASN A 693 4.57 24.10 12.51
CA ASN A 693 5.71 24.08 11.59
C ASN A 693 5.33 24.66 10.22
N LEU A 694 4.25 24.18 9.61
CA LEU A 694 3.84 24.69 8.30
C LEU A 694 3.25 26.11 8.39
N ASN A 695 2.54 26.46 9.47
CA ASN A 695 2.11 27.84 9.70
C ASN A 695 3.31 28.82 9.74
N ALA A 696 4.42 28.41 10.35
CA ALA A 696 5.65 29.21 10.39
C ALA A 696 6.26 29.40 8.99
N ALA A 697 6.15 28.39 8.10
CA ALA A 697 6.61 28.48 6.71
C ALA A 697 5.88 29.57 5.90
N PHE A 698 4.66 29.97 6.31
CA PHE A 698 3.91 31.07 5.70
C PHE A 698 4.25 32.47 6.25
N THR A 699 5.22 32.60 7.15
CA THR A 699 5.59 33.91 7.71
C THR A 699 6.10 34.85 6.61
N GLY A 700 5.44 36.00 6.44
CA GLY A 700 5.77 36.97 5.38
C GLY A 700 5.18 36.62 4.00
N ALA A 701 4.36 35.57 3.89
CA ALA A 701 3.63 35.23 2.68
C ALA A 701 2.64 36.35 2.26
N SER A 702 2.45 36.53 0.96
CA SER A 702 1.43 37.42 0.38
C SER A 702 -0.01 36.95 0.60
N GLY A 703 -0.18 35.70 1.08
CA GLY A 703 -1.48 35.04 1.16
C GLY A 703 -1.98 34.47 -0.17
N ALA A 704 -1.13 34.44 -1.21
CA ALA A 704 -1.47 33.83 -2.49
C ALA A 704 -1.75 32.32 -2.32
N CYS A 705 -2.83 31.86 -2.96
CA CYS A 705 -3.25 30.46 -2.95
C CYS A 705 -3.40 29.90 -4.37
N PRO A 706 -3.26 28.58 -4.56
CA PRO A 706 -3.65 27.94 -5.81
C PRO A 706 -5.10 28.27 -6.19
N ALA A 707 -5.37 28.31 -7.49
CA ALA A 707 -6.70 28.66 -7.99
C ALA A 707 -7.76 27.69 -7.45
N GLY A 708 -8.85 28.24 -6.87
CA GLY A 708 -9.95 27.45 -6.30
C GLY A 708 -9.70 26.91 -4.89
N MET A 709 -8.59 27.29 -4.23
CA MET A 709 -8.21 26.80 -2.89
C MET A 709 -8.05 27.96 -1.89
N PRO A 710 -9.11 28.69 -1.53
CA PRO A 710 -9.01 29.82 -0.61
C PRO A 710 -8.55 29.37 0.79
N ASN A 711 -7.90 30.26 1.54
CA ASN A 711 -7.38 29.99 2.90
C ASN A 711 -6.32 28.87 2.98
N CYS A 712 -5.65 28.55 1.87
CA CYS A 712 -4.57 27.56 1.80
C CYS A 712 -3.39 27.82 2.76
N THR A 713 -3.26 29.02 3.32
CA THR A 713 -2.22 29.38 4.30
C THR A 713 -2.61 29.06 5.74
N LYS A 714 -3.81 28.51 5.95
CA LYS A 714 -4.38 28.20 7.27
C LYS A 714 -4.91 26.78 7.37
N ILE A 715 -5.52 26.27 6.30
CA ILE A 715 -6.09 24.93 6.22
C ILE A 715 -5.71 24.26 4.91
N SER A 716 -5.72 22.93 4.91
CA SER A 716 -5.53 22.13 3.69
C SER A 716 -6.82 22.09 2.88
N ASN A 717 -7.13 23.17 2.15
CA ASN A 717 -8.37 23.30 1.38
C ASN A 717 -8.21 22.77 -0.06
N PRO A 718 -8.75 21.58 -0.40
CA PRO A 718 -8.57 21.01 -1.72
C PRO A 718 -9.48 21.67 -2.77
N LEU A 719 -9.07 21.58 -4.04
CA LEU A 719 -9.98 21.79 -5.17
C LEU A 719 -10.92 20.59 -5.27
N MET A 720 -12.21 20.82 -4.99
CA MET A 720 -13.23 19.77 -4.93
C MET A 720 -14.24 19.92 -6.07
N THR A 721 -14.15 19.03 -7.07
CA THR A 721 -15.00 19.08 -8.27
C THR A 721 -15.50 17.69 -8.66
N ASN A 722 -16.76 17.59 -9.08
CA ASN A 722 -17.38 16.34 -9.56
C ASN A 722 -17.37 15.18 -8.56
N ASN A 723 -17.32 15.44 -7.24
CA ASN A 723 -17.25 14.37 -6.26
C ASN A 723 -18.64 13.92 -5.81
N LEU A 724 -18.76 12.65 -5.50
CA LEU A 724 -19.93 12.07 -4.85
C LEU A 724 -19.57 11.82 -3.39
N PHE A 725 -20.09 12.65 -2.48
CA PHE A 725 -20.06 12.40 -1.04
C PHE A 725 -21.44 11.90 -0.60
N TRP A 726 -21.53 10.69 -0.06
CA TRP A 726 -22.84 10.13 0.26
C TRP A 726 -22.84 9.31 1.53
N GLN A 727 -23.74 9.70 2.44
CA GLN A 727 -24.06 9.02 3.68
C GLN A 727 -22.84 8.60 4.51
N ASN A 728 -21.83 9.48 4.61
CA ASN A 728 -20.73 9.26 5.54
C ASN A 728 -21.21 9.57 6.96
N ARG A 729 -21.08 8.62 7.89
CA ARG A 729 -21.75 8.64 9.19
C ARG A 729 -20.81 9.13 10.28
N THR A 730 -21.32 10.02 11.11
CA THR A 730 -20.60 10.52 12.28
C THR A 730 -21.18 9.92 13.54
N PHE A 731 -20.30 9.58 14.47
CA PHE A 731 -20.63 9.09 15.79
C PHE A 731 -19.82 9.83 16.85
N HIS A 732 -20.21 9.63 18.10
CA HIS A 732 -19.42 9.95 19.29
C HIS A 732 -19.67 8.92 20.38
N ILE A 733 -18.80 8.87 21.37
CA ILE A 733 -18.92 7.95 22.51
C ILE A 733 -19.51 8.67 23.73
N THR A 734 -20.25 7.93 24.53
CA THR A 734 -20.71 8.35 25.87
C THR A 734 -20.40 7.26 26.88
N VAL A 735 -20.13 7.66 28.13
CA VAL A 735 -19.85 6.73 29.23
C VAL A 735 -20.99 6.80 30.24
N GLY A 736 -21.67 5.67 30.44
CA GLY A 736 -22.76 5.49 31.38
C GLY A 736 -22.31 4.98 32.74
N GLY A 737 -23.27 4.49 33.54
CA GLY A 737 -22.98 3.86 34.83
C GLY A 737 -22.40 2.44 34.71
N LEU A 738 -22.20 1.81 35.87
CA LEU A 738 -21.68 0.45 36.01
C LEU A 738 -22.55 -0.59 35.29
N ASP A 739 -21.93 -1.49 34.54
CA ASP A 739 -22.59 -2.65 33.97
C ASP A 739 -22.68 -3.79 35.01
N ALA A 740 -23.91 -4.20 35.35
CA ALA A 740 -24.14 -5.33 36.26
C ALA A 740 -23.81 -6.69 35.62
N GLY A 741 -23.61 -6.75 34.30
CA GLY A 741 -23.32 -7.96 33.52
C GLY A 741 -21.83 -8.24 33.25
N ILE A 742 -20.91 -7.31 33.55
CA ILE A 742 -19.46 -7.48 33.34
C ILE A 742 -18.77 -7.80 34.68
N GLN A 743 -18.03 -8.91 34.76
CA GLN A 743 -17.18 -9.20 35.93
C GLN A 743 -16.14 -8.09 36.10
N GLY A 744 -16.17 -7.37 37.23
CA GLY A 744 -15.21 -6.30 37.53
C GLY A 744 -15.78 -4.86 37.59
N LEU A 745 -17.10 -4.67 37.54
CA LEU A 745 -17.76 -3.36 37.69
C LEU A 745 -17.27 -2.31 36.66
N GLN A 746 -17.17 -2.57 35.35
CA GLN A 746 -16.78 -1.52 34.38
C GLN A 746 -17.96 -0.60 34.00
N ASN A 747 -17.67 0.63 33.57
CA ASN A 747 -18.70 1.54 33.03
C ASN A 747 -19.11 1.15 31.61
N ILE A 748 -20.39 1.36 31.27
CA ILE A 748 -20.91 1.11 29.92
C ILE A 748 -20.40 2.20 28.97
N VAL A 749 -19.75 1.82 27.87
CA VAL A 749 -19.39 2.72 26.77
C VAL A 749 -20.38 2.53 25.62
N THR A 750 -20.99 3.62 25.15
CA THR A 750 -21.99 3.56 24.07
C THR A 750 -21.59 4.47 22.90
N LEU A 751 -21.64 3.93 21.68
CA LEU A 751 -21.52 4.70 20.44
C LEU A 751 -22.89 5.30 20.05
N ILE A 752 -22.92 6.60 19.80
CA ILE A 752 -24.11 7.38 19.48
C ILE A 752 -23.95 8.01 18.08
N PRO A 753 -24.95 7.90 17.17
CA PRO A 753 -26.20 7.17 17.35
C PRO A 753 -25.99 5.66 17.39
N THR A 754 -26.80 4.97 18.19
CA THR A 754 -26.84 3.50 18.18
C THR A 754 -27.60 3.03 16.95
N LEU A 755 -26.91 2.34 16.04
CA LEU A 755 -27.49 1.82 14.80
C LEU A 755 -27.71 0.31 14.90
N ASN A 756 -28.94 -0.12 14.66
CA ASN A 756 -29.37 -1.51 14.82
C ASN A 756 -29.50 -2.20 13.44
N GLN A 757 -28.86 -3.36 13.28
CA GLN A 757 -28.93 -4.19 12.06
C GLN A 757 -29.67 -5.52 12.27
N ALA A 758 -30.19 -5.78 13.47
CA ALA A 758 -30.91 -7.01 13.77
C ALA A 758 -32.08 -7.22 12.79
N GLY A 759 -32.20 -8.44 12.26
CA GLY A 759 -33.23 -8.80 11.29
C GLY A 759 -32.98 -8.30 9.85
N HIS A 760 -31.85 -7.65 9.58
CA HIS A 760 -31.42 -7.25 8.25
C HIS A 760 -30.25 -8.12 7.73
N HIS A 761 -29.86 -7.90 6.48
CA HIS A 761 -28.70 -8.56 5.88
C HIS A 761 -27.40 -7.86 6.27
N THR A 762 -26.31 -8.60 6.24
CA THR A 762 -24.94 -8.11 6.36
C THR A 762 -24.70 -6.94 5.38
N GLY A 763 -24.16 -5.82 5.88
CA GLY A 763 -23.89 -4.61 5.10
C GLY A 763 -25.04 -3.61 4.99
N TYR A 764 -26.21 -3.89 5.57
CA TYR A 764 -27.37 -2.99 5.57
C TYR A 764 -27.08 -1.63 6.23
N CYS A 765 -27.53 -0.53 5.63
CA CYS A 765 -27.42 0.82 6.18
C CYS A 765 -28.65 1.19 7.04
N PRO A 766 -28.54 1.24 8.39
CA PRO A 766 -29.69 1.47 9.25
C PRO A 766 -30.20 2.92 9.23
N ASN A 767 -31.50 3.09 9.50
CA ASN A 767 -32.09 4.41 9.74
C ASN A 767 -31.58 5.03 11.05
N GLY A 768 -31.65 6.36 11.16
CA GLY A 768 -31.24 7.09 12.37
C GLY A 768 -29.76 7.50 12.40
N ALA A 769 -29.01 7.23 11.32
CA ALA A 769 -27.65 7.72 11.17
C ALA A 769 -27.60 9.25 11.07
N VAL A 770 -26.55 9.84 11.62
CA VAL A 770 -26.20 11.25 11.43
C VAL A 770 -25.14 11.32 10.34
N TYR A 771 -25.37 12.14 9.32
CA TYR A 771 -24.45 12.24 8.18
C TYR A 771 -23.62 13.52 8.23
N TRP A 772 -22.32 13.36 8.04
CA TRP A 772 -21.37 14.46 7.94
C TRP A 772 -20.35 14.17 6.85
N ASP A 773 -20.67 14.61 5.64
CA ASP A 773 -19.91 14.27 4.44
C ASP A 773 -18.57 14.99 4.35
N ILE A 774 -18.54 16.30 4.58
CA ILE A 774 -17.30 17.09 4.53
C ILE A 774 -17.25 18.11 5.65
N GLY A 775 -16.07 18.48 6.13
CA GLY A 775 -15.94 19.50 7.17
C GLY A 775 -14.50 19.83 7.52
N VAL A 776 -14.33 20.92 8.29
CA VAL A 776 -13.05 21.33 8.86
C VAL A 776 -13.00 20.93 10.32
N SER A 777 -11.85 20.43 10.80
CA SER A 777 -11.63 20.17 12.23
C SER A 777 -11.97 21.42 13.05
N GLY A 778 -12.84 21.28 14.06
CA GLY A 778 -13.35 22.38 14.88
C GLY A 778 -14.75 22.88 14.48
N ASP A 779 -15.28 22.47 13.33
CA ASP A 779 -16.70 22.61 13.04
C ASP A 779 -17.53 21.78 14.05
N THR A 780 -18.78 22.18 14.30
CA THR A 780 -19.66 21.48 15.27
C THR A 780 -20.87 20.82 14.61
N GLY A 781 -20.98 20.94 13.29
CA GLY A 781 -21.94 20.22 12.49
C GLY A 781 -21.78 20.53 11.00
N PRO A 782 -22.47 19.80 10.10
CA PRO A 782 -22.30 19.93 8.66
C PRO A 782 -22.53 21.36 8.13
N SER A 783 -23.44 22.12 8.74
CA SER A 783 -23.76 23.51 8.38
C SER A 783 -23.24 24.53 9.39
N ASN A 784 -22.41 24.13 10.35
CA ASN A 784 -21.91 25.01 11.40
C ASN A 784 -20.38 25.12 11.38
N HIS A 785 -19.90 26.16 10.69
CA HIS A 785 -18.49 26.42 10.42
C HIS A 785 -17.79 27.18 11.55
N ASN A 786 -17.91 26.67 12.77
CA ASN A 786 -17.28 27.25 13.97
C ASN A 786 -15.75 27.26 13.91
N SER A 787 -15.13 26.45 13.02
CA SER A 787 -13.70 26.55 12.73
C SER A 787 -13.30 27.91 12.13
N GLY A 788 -14.27 28.67 11.60
CA GLY A 788 -14.03 29.92 10.86
C GLY A 788 -13.73 29.69 9.37
N TYR A 789 -13.71 28.44 8.91
CA TYR A 789 -13.42 28.09 7.52
C TYR A 789 -14.53 27.24 6.91
N THR A 790 -14.72 27.35 5.59
CA THR A 790 -15.74 26.60 4.86
C THR A 790 -15.14 26.02 3.58
N LEU A 791 -15.34 24.71 3.39
CA LEU A 791 -14.95 24.01 2.16
C LEU A 791 -15.86 24.40 0.98
N GLY A 792 -15.34 24.31 -0.24
CA GLY A 792 -16.04 24.74 -1.46
C GLY A 792 -16.22 23.63 -2.50
N PRO A 793 -17.04 22.59 -2.27
CA PRO A 793 -17.36 21.62 -3.30
C PRO A 793 -18.07 22.29 -4.48
N THR A 794 -17.80 21.82 -5.70
CA THR A 794 -18.50 22.25 -6.92
C THR A 794 -18.90 21.04 -7.77
N TYR A 795 -20.00 21.16 -8.50
CA TYR A 795 -20.53 20.09 -9.36
C TYR A 795 -20.63 18.74 -8.64
N SER A 796 -20.94 18.73 -7.34
CA SER A 796 -20.84 17.55 -6.48
C SER A 796 -22.21 17.14 -5.94
N ILE A 797 -22.34 15.88 -5.52
CA ILE A 797 -23.49 15.37 -4.76
C ILE A 797 -23.08 15.22 -3.31
N LEU A 798 -23.90 15.73 -2.39
CA LEU A 798 -23.72 15.61 -0.94
C LEU A 798 -25.06 15.23 -0.28
N THR A 799 -25.01 14.55 0.88
CA THR A 799 -26.19 14.17 1.67
C THR A 799 -26.83 15.37 2.37
N PRO A 800 -26.07 16.30 2.99
CA PRO A 800 -26.59 17.57 3.49
C PRO A 800 -26.15 18.76 2.61
N PRO A 801 -26.59 18.88 1.35
CA PRO A 801 -26.11 19.91 0.42
C PRO A 801 -26.57 21.31 0.79
N ALA A 802 -27.59 21.44 1.67
CA ALA A 802 -27.99 22.72 2.24
C ALA A 802 -26.86 23.40 3.05
N ALA A 803 -25.87 22.62 3.52
CA ALA A 803 -24.65 23.15 4.13
C ALA A 803 -23.71 23.83 3.13
N TYR A 804 -23.78 23.48 1.84
CA TYR A 804 -22.89 23.98 0.78
C TYR A 804 -23.69 24.44 -0.45
N PRO A 805 -24.51 25.50 -0.33
CA PRO A 805 -25.40 25.96 -1.39
C PRO A 805 -24.63 26.63 -2.55
N GLY A 806 -25.08 26.40 -3.79
CA GLY A 806 -24.51 27.03 -4.99
C GLY A 806 -23.45 26.19 -5.71
N LEU A 807 -22.92 26.70 -6.83
CA LEU A 807 -21.85 26.08 -7.63
C LEU A 807 -22.16 24.69 -8.22
N HIS A 808 -23.43 24.48 -8.60
CA HIS A 808 -23.92 23.26 -9.25
C HIS A 808 -23.91 22.00 -8.37
N ASN A 809 -23.79 22.15 -7.05
CA ASN A 809 -23.99 21.05 -6.11
C ASN A 809 -25.45 20.59 -6.10
N ARG A 810 -25.67 19.29 -5.89
CA ARG A 810 -26.99 18.66 -5.96
C ARG A 810 -27.35 17.96 -4.65
N SER A 811 -28.65 17.97 -4.37
CA SER A 811 -29.30 17.14 -3.38
C SER A 811 -30.06 16.03 -4.08
N GLY A 812 -29.81 14.78 -3.70
CA GLY A 812 -30.54 13.65 -4.28
C GLY A 812 -29.76 12.36 -4.15
N ASN A 813 -30.50 11.26 -3.97
CA ASN A 813 -29.90 9.94 -3.93
C ASN A 813 -29.17 9.66 -5.25
N PRO A 814 -27.85 9.39 -5.24
CA PRO A 814 -27.08 9.09 -6.45
C PRO A 814 -27.48 7.76 -7.11
N ALA A 815 -28.44 7.01 -6.55
CA ALA A 815 -28.95 5.76 -7.08
C ALA A 815 -27.83 4.76 -7.39
N LEU A 816 -26.93 4.58 -6.41
CA LEU A 816 -25.90 3.54 -6.46
C LEU A 816 -26.57 2.16 -6.53
N ILE A 817 -25.99 1.22 -7.28
CA ILE A 817 -26.55 -0.13 -7.44
C ILE A 817 -26.71 -0.83 -6.09
N SER A 818 -25.69 -0.76 -5.22
CA SER A 818 -25.80 -1.17 -3.82
C SER A 818 -24.83 -0.39 -2.94
N GLN A 819 -25.30 -0.04 -1.74
CA GLN A 819 -24.51 0.64 -0.72
C GLN A 819 -24.11 -0.35 0.37
N TYR A 820 -22.92 -0.15 0.93
CA TYR A 820 -22.32 -1.00 1.95
C TYR A 820 -21.94 -0.17 3.17
N CYS A 821 -22.56 -0.48 4.32
CA CYS A 821 -22.32 0.22 5.58
C CYS A 821 -21.75 -0.71 6.67
N ASN A 822 -20.82 -0.17 7.48
CA ASN A 822 -20.32 -0.86 8.66
C ASN A 822 -21.44 -1.01 9.70
N GLY A 823 -21.30 -2.04 10.51
CA GLY A 823 -22.14 -2.34 11.64
C GLY A 823 -21.60 -3.58 12.37
N ALA A 824 -22.43 -4.61 12.50
CA ALA A 824 -22.11 -5.79 13.29
C ALA A 824 -20.90 -6.56 12.76
N ARG A 825 -19.95 -6.86 13.66
CA ARG A 825 -18.87 -7.79 13.38
C ARG A 825 -19.42 -9.19 13.13
N ILE A 826 -20.23 -9.70 14.06
CA ILE A 826 -21.00 -10.92 13.86
C ILE A 826 -22.07 -10.63 12.79
N PRO A 827 -22.23 -11.45 11.75
CA PRO A 827 -23.28 -11.23 10.74
C PRO A 827 -24.65 -11.01 11.40
N PRO A 828 -25.44 -9.98 10.99
CA PRO A 828 -26.78 -9.78 11.52
C PRO A 828 -27.71 -10.98 11.37
N GLU A 829 -27.52 -11.76 10.30
CA GLU A 829 -28.18 -13.04 10.05
C GLU A 829 -27.87 -14.11 11.12
N ALA A 830 -26.79 -13.94 11.87
CA ALA A 830 -26.37 -14.79 13.00
C ALA A 830 -26.67 -14.16 14.37
N GLY A 831 -27.48 -13.10 14.43
CA GLY A 831 -27.87 -12.41 15.66
C GLY A 831 -26.93 -11.27 16.09
N GLY A 832 -25.95 -10.91 15.25
CA GLY A 832 -25.12 -9.73 15.47
C GLY A 832 -25.93 -8.44 15.38
N ASN A 833 -25.52 -7.40 16.11
CA ASN A 833 -26.24 -6.14 16.13
C ASN A 833 -25.29 -4.93 16.26
N GLY A 834 -25.14 -4.16 15.19
CA GLY A 834 -24.40 -2.90 15.19
C GLY A 834 -22.93 -3.00 15.63
N ILE A 835 -22.26 -1.85 15.67
CA ILE A 835 -20.87 -1.74 16.15
C ILE A 835 -20.85 -1.99 17.66
N GLN A 836 -19.92 -2.84 18.11
CA GLN A 836 -19.73 -3.14 19.52
C GLN A 836 -18.56 -2.34 20.09
N VAL A 837 -18.72 -1.89 21.35
CA VAL A 837 -17.78 -1.01 22.04
C VAL A 837 -17.41 -1.63 23.40
N PRO A 838 -16.70 -2.78 23.40
CA PRO A 838 -16.27 -3.37 24.66
C PRO A 838 -15.38 -2.38 25.44
N PRO A 839 -15.59 -2.20 26.75
CA PRO A 839 -14.69 -1.41 27.57
C PRO A 839 -13.33 -2.11 27.69
N GLY A 840 -12.23 -1.35 27.58
CA GLY A 840 -10.87 -1.86 27.77
C GLY A 840 -10.54 -2.15 29.24
N ILE A 841 -9.51 -2.96 29.46
CA ILE A 841 -8.89 -3.23 30.77
C ILE A 841 -7.39 -2.90 30.69
N SER A 842 -6.85 -2.18 31.67
CA SER A 842 -5.39 -2.08 31.89
C SER A 842 -4.96 -3.29 32.71
N ASP A 843 -3.97 -4.05 32.23
CA ASP A 843 -3.52 -5.29 32.87
C ASP A 843 -2.59 -5.01 34.08
N THR A 844 -2.08 -3.78 34.20
CA THR A 844 -1.04 -3.43 35.19
C THR A 844 -1.51 -2.74 36.47
N VAL A 845 -2.75 -2.25 36.59
CA VAL A 845 -3.20 -1.53 37.79
C VAL A 845 -4.21 -2.36 38.58
N LEU A 846 -3.82 -2.91 39.73
CA LEU A 846 -4.73 -3.58 40.68
C LEU A 846 -5.00 -2.70 41.92
N PRO A 847 -6.27 -2.41 42.26
CA PRO A 847 -7.49 -2.80 41.54
C PRO A 847 -7.71 -1.96 40.28
N ASN A 848 -8.23 -2.60 39.22
CA ASN A 848 -8.43 -1.97 37.92
C ASN A 848 -9.35 -0.74 38.04
N PRO A 849 -8.92 0.44 37.55
CA PRO A 849 -9.77 1.63 37.57
C PRO A 849 -10.98 1.46 36.64
N LEU A 850 -12.06 2.19 36.95
CA LEU A 850 -13.25 2.27 36.11
C LEU A 850 -12.95 3.07 34.84
N PHE A 851 -13.39 2.60 33.67
CA PHE A 851 -13.28 3.39 32.44
C PHE A 851 -13.98 4.75 32.57
N SER A 852 -13.29 5.81 32.16
CA SER A 852 -13.80 7.18 32.17
C SER A 852 -13.21 7.98 31.00
N LEU A 853 -13.86 9.09 30.64
CA LEU A 853 -13.31 10.05 29.65
C LEU A 853 -12.28 11.01 30.28
N THR A 854 -11.91 10.80 31.55
CA THR A 854 -10.80 11.52 32.17
C THR A 854 -9.49 10.80 31.83
N PRO A 855 -8.48 11.50 31.28
CA PRO A 855 -7.19 10.90 30.92
C PRO A 855 -6.53 10.20 32.11
N SER A 856 -5.89 9.05 31.89
CA SER A 856 -5.07 8.37 32.91
C SER A 856 -3.69 8.01 32.34
N ALA A 857 -2.67 8.02 33.21
CA ALA A 857 -1.25 8.07 32.83
C ALA A 857 -0.62 6.72 32.44
N THR A 858 -1.39 5.65 32.25
CA THR A 858 -0.86 4.31 31.97
C THR A 858 -1.70 3.54 30.95
N PRO A 859 -1.36 3.60 29.66
CA PRO A 859 -1.73 2.60 28.67
C PRO A 859 -0.64 1.51 28.63
N ASP A 860 -0.95 0.30 29.09
CA ASP A 860 -0.14 -0.90 28.74
C ASP A 860 -0.92 -1.72 27.70
N GLU A 861 -0.17 -2.22 26.70
CA GLU A 861 -0.29 -3.37 25.77
C GLU A 861 -1.65 -3.82 25.22
N GLY A 862 -2.77 -3.43 25.82
CA GLY A 862 -4.08 -3.38 25.22
C GLY A 862 -4.20 -2.20 24.28
N ASN A 863 -4.81 -2.44 23.12
CA ASN A 863 -5.26 -1.40 22.21
C ASN A 863 -6.01 -0.27 22.95
N ASN A 864 -6.16 0.93 22.35
CA ASN A 864 -6.88 2.08 22.93
C ASN A 864 -8.02 1.66 23.88
N TRP A 865 -8.24 2.35 25.02
CA TRP A 865 -9.23 1.96 26.07
C TRP A 865 -10.64 1.61 25.52
N ILE A 866 -10.92 1.95 24.26
CA ILE A 866 -12.04 1.49 23.45
C ILE A 866 -11.53 0.76 22.19
N ASN A 867 -11.76 -0.56 22.12
CA ASN A 867 -11.50 -1.36 20.92
C ASN A 867 -12.82 -1.67 20.20
N LEU A 868 -13.15 -0.90 19.16
CA LEU A 868 -14.40 -1.06 18.42
C LEU A 868 -14.39 -2.34 17.59
N GLN A 869 -15.38 -3.20 17.80
CA GLN A 869 -15.60 -4.37 16.96
C GLN A 869 -16.72 -4.08 15.96
N TYR A 870 -16.36 -4.05 14.67
CA TYR A 870 -17.29 -3.79 13.58
C TYR A 870 -17.00 -4.67 12.36
N GLY A 871 -18.00 -4.76 11.50
CA GLY A 871 -17.90 -5.42 10.21
C GLY A 871 -19.04 -5.03 9.29
N PRO A 872 -19.31 -5.82 8.24
CA PRO A 872 -18.53 -6.98 7.82
C PRO A 872 -17.11 -6.60 7.39
N LEU A 873 -16.18 -7.56 7.41
CA LEU A 873 -14.86 -7.40 6.77
C LEU A 873 -14.76 -8.32 5.56
N SER A 874 -15.74 -8.20 4.68
CA SER A 874 -15.77 -8.92 3.41
C SER A 874 -16.43 -8.05 2.37
N LEU A 875 -16.09 -8.28 1.11
CA LEU A 875 -16.75 -7.67 -0.03
C LEU A 875 -18.09 -8.34 -0.35
N PHE A 876 -18.38 -9.51 0.23
CA PHE A 876 -19.56 -10.32 -0.08
C PHE A 876 -20.31 -10.69 1.20
N ASN A 877 -21.60 -10.97 1.06
CA ASN A 877 -22.37 -11.50 2.17
C ASN A 877 -22.03 -12.99 2.39
N ALA A 878 -21.23 -13.26 3.42
CA ALA A 878 -20.85 -14.62 3.80
C ALA A 878 -22.04 -15.48 4.30
N ALA A 879 -23.18 -14.88 4.63
CA ALA A 879 -24.40 -15.62 5.00
C ALA A 879 -25.10 -16.28 3.80
N VAL A 880 -24.84 -15.82 2.58
CA VAL A 880 -25.47 -16.37 1.37
C VAL A 880 -24.64 -17.53 0.85
N MET A 881 -25.22 -18.73 0.82
CA MET A 881 -24.55 -19.94 0.34
C MET A 881 -24.47 -20.04 -1.19
N PRO A 882 -23.44 -20.71 -1.75
CA PRO A 882 -23.37 -21.00 -3.19
C PRO A 882 -24.66 -21.63 -3.72
N GLY A 883 -25.14 -21.16 -4.87
CA GLY A 883 -26.37 -21.63 -5.52
C GLY A 883 -27.64 -20.87 -5.11
N ASN A 884 -27.59 -20.03 -4.07
CA ASN A 884 -28.70 -19.16 -3.69
C ASN A 884 -28.67 -17.82 -4.46
N ALA A 885 -29.84 -17.19 -4.60
CA ALA A 885 -29.95 -15.86 -5.19
C ALA A 885 -29.15 -14.83 -4.37
N GLY A 886 -28.37 -13.99 -5.05
CA GLY A 886 -27.49 -13.00 -4.42
C GLY A 886 -26.11 -13.51 -4.02
N TYR A 887 -25.82 -14.81 -4.18
CA TYR A 887 -24.47 -15.34 -3.95
C TYR A 887 -23.45 -14.67 -4.87
N GLY A 888 -22.29 -14.30 -4.31
CA GLY A 888 -21.19 -13.69 -5.07
C GLY A 888 -21.46 -12.26 -5.56
N MET A 889 -22.58 -11.65 -5.16
CA MET A 889 -22.84 -10.23 -5.42
C MET A 889 -22.07 -9.37 -4.39
N PRO A 890 -21.35 -8.34 -4.83
CA PRO A 890 -20.63 -7.46 -3.91
C PRO A 890 -21.63 -6.70 -3.02
N LEU A 891 -21.29 -6.55 -1.75
CA LEU A 891 -22.08 -5.76 -0.79
C LEU A 891 -22.20 -4.31 -1.28
N GLY A 892 -21.08 -3.71 -1.69
CA GLY A 892 -21.04 -2.37 -2.27
C GLY A 892 -20.78 -2.42 -3.77
N ASN A 893 -21.70 -1.89 -4.56
CA ASN A 893 -21.52 -1.63 -5.99
C ASN A 893 -21.88 -0.16 -6.26
N TYR A 894 -20.83 0.63 -6.41
CA TYR A 894 -20.92 2.09 -6.49
C TYR A 894 -21.07 2.64 -7.90
N ALA A 895 -21.37 1.78 -8.88
CA ALA A 895 -21.89 2.25 -10.16
C ALA A 895 -23.29 2.86 -9.97
N ILE A 896 -23.64 3.82 -10.82
CA ILE A 896 -24.91 4.56 -10.74
C ILE A 896 -25.96 3.97 -11.70
N GLN A 897 -27.22 3.99 -11.29
CA GLN A 897 -28.35 3.48 -12.07
C GLN A 897 -28.92 4.53 -13.05
N PRO A 898 -29.65 4.09 -14.10
CA PRO A 898 -30.36 5.00 -14.99
C PRO A 898 -31.28 5.96 -14.21
N GLY A 899 -31.23 7.24 -14.54
CA GLY A 899 -31.99 8.28 -13.85
C GLY A 899 -31.30 8.85 -12.61
N SER A 900 -30.09 8.39 -12.27
CA SER A 900 -29.27 9.00 -11.22
C SER A 900 -29.05 10.50 -11.47
N PRO A 901 -29.14 11.35 -10.42
CA PRO A 901 -28.83 12.78 -10.53
C PRO A 901 -27.35 13.05 -10.81
N ALA A 902 -26.48 12.05 -10.71
CA ALA A 902 -25.06 12.14 -11.05
C ALA A 902 -24.83 12.21 -12.58
N ILE A 903 -25.74 11.63 -13.37
CA ILE A 903 -25.58 11.50 -14.82
C ILE A 903 -25.59 12.87 -15.49
N GLY A 904 -24.51 13.20 -16.19
CA GLY A 904 -24.24 14.49 -16.83
C GLY A 904 -24.30 15.68 -15.87
N GLY A 905 -24.08 15.43 -14.57
CA GLY A 905 -24.13 16.45 -13.53
C GLY A 905 -22.81 17.18 -13.30
N GLY A 906 -21.71 16.63 -13.80
CA GLY A 906 -20.35 17.14 -13.64
C GLY A 906 -19.91 18.14 -14.71
N THR A 907 -18.70 18.65 -14.55
CA THR A 907 -17.99 19.52 -15.50
C THR A 907 -16.78 18.82 -16.12
N VAL A 908 -16.42 19.17 -17.36
CA VAL A 908 -15.21 18.68 -18.04
C VAL A 908 -13.91 19.23 -17.44
N GLN A 909 -13.98 20.30 -16.66
CA GLN A 909 -12.78 20.96 -16.12
C GLN A 909 -12.10 20.09 -15.07
N GLY A 910 -10.90 19.60 -15.38
CA GLY A 910 -10.08 18.78 -14.49
C GLY A 910 -10.52 17.32 -14.39
N ALA A 911 -11.64 16.93 -15.04
CA ALA A 911 -12.10 15.56 -15.07
C ALA A 911 -11.07 14.66 -15.78
N PRO A 912 -10.72 13.50 -15.22
CA PRO A 912 -9.84 12.54 -15.87
C PRO A 912 -10.48 11.97 -17.14
N PRO A 913 -9.69 11.60 -18.15
CA PRO A 913 -10.21 11.13 -19.44
C PRO A 913 -10.91 9.77 -19.37
N LEU A 914 -10.55 8.95 -18.39
CA LEU A 914 -11.13 7.64 -18.11
C LEU A 914 -11.76 7.66 -16.71
N ASP A 915 -12.78 6.85 -16.51
CA ASP A 915 -13.40 6.61 -15.20
C ASP A 915 -12.71 5.44 -14.44
N PHE A 916 -13.24 5.07 -13.28
CA PHE A 916 -12.74 3.98 -12.46
C PHE A 916 -12.65 2.62 -13.18
N PHE A 917 -13.54 2.34 -14.14
CA PHE A 917 -13.54 1.10 -14.91
C PHE A 917 -12.71 1.18 -16.20
N GLY A 918 -12.08 2.34 -16.47
CA GLY A 918 -11.35 2.61 -17.70
C GLY A 918 -12.25 3.02 -18.87
N ASP A 919 -13.52 3.35 -18.61
CA ASP A 919 -14.44 3.83 -19.63
C ASP A 919 -14.15 5.30 -19.95
N PRO A 920 -14.15 5.73 -21.23
CA PRO A 920 -13.90 7.13 -21.59
C PRO A 920 -14.94 8.08 -20.99
N ARG A 921 -14.56 9.33 -20.75
CA ARG A 921 -15.51 10.42 -20.43
C ARG A 921 -15.62 11.36 -21.62
N VAL A 922 -16.76 11.35 -22.33
CA VAL A 922 -16.93 12.08 -23.59
C VAL A 922 -18.09 13.06 -23.51
N GLY A 923 -17.78 14.36 -23.46
CA GLY A 923 -18.76 15.45 -23.51
C GLY A 923 -19.51 15.67 -22.19
N ARG A 924 -20.40 14.75 -21.80
CA ARG A 924 -21.05 14.76 -20.49
C ARG A 924 -20.14 14.05 -19.49
N ILE A 925 -19.99 14.62 -18.30
CA ILE A 925 -19.21 14.04 -17.20
C ILE A 925 -20.17 13.73 -16.07
N ASP A 926 -20.08 12.52 -15.55
CA ASP A 926 -20.85 12.10 -14.39
C ASP A 926 -20.14 12.50 -13.09
N ILE A 927 -20.94 12.77 -12.06
CA ILE A 927 -20.44 13.03 -10.71
C ILE A 927 -20.01 11.72 -10.07
N GLY A 928 -18.79 11.68 -9.53
CA GLY A 928 -18.18 10.50 -8.90
C GLY A 928 -17.23 9.75 -9.83
N ALA A 929 -16.76 8.63 -9.31
CA ALA A 929 -15.69 7.81 -9.91
C ALA A 929 -16.11 7.05 -11.17
N VAL A 930 -17.41 6.83 -11.37
CA VAL A 930 -17.96 5.99 -12.44
C VAL A 930 -18.72 6.84 -13.44
N GLU A 931 -18.52 6.56 -14.73
CA GLU A 931 -19.29 7.12 -15.84
C GLU A 931 -20.41 6.14 -16.25
N TRP A 932 -21.63 6.65 -16.38
CA TRP A 932 -22.77 5.89 -16.86
C TRP A 932 -22.90 5.98 -18.37
N TRP A 933 -22.94 4.81 -19.01
CA TRP A 933 -23.19 4.70 -20.44
C TRP A 933 -24.59 4.17 -20.73
N PRO A 934 -25.42 4.87 -21.54
CA PRO A 934 -26.66 4.30 -22.04
C PRO A 934 -26.31 3.12 -22.97
N ILE A 935 -26.80 1.94 -22.62
CA ILE A 935 -26.62 0.69 -23.37
C ILE A 935 -26.89 0.94 -24.87
N GLY A 936 -25.86 0.83 -25.71
CA GLY A 936 -25.97 0.81 -27.19
C GLY A 936 -25.50 2.05 -27.96
N GLY A 937 -24.94 3.08 -27.32
CA GLY A 937 -24.53 4.33 -27.99
C GLY A 937 -23.04 4.45 -28.33
N LEU A 938 -22.44 3.48 -29.04
CA LEU A 938 -21.24 3.63 -29.91
C LEU A 938 -20.67 2.28 -30.42
N ALA A 939 -21.50 1.23 -30.51
CA ALA A 939 -21.23 0.16 -31.47
C ALA A 939 -21.70 0.63 -32.86
N GLY A 940 -20.90 1.46 -33.55
CA GLY A 940 -21.24 1.86 -34.94
C GLY A 940 -20.63 3.15 -35.48
N GLN A 941 -19.32 3.16 -35.74
CA GLN A 941 -18.85 3.57 -37.06
C GLN A 941 -17.75 2.61 -37.52
N GLY A 942 -18.13 1.75 -38.48
CA GLY A 942 -17.32 0.68 -39.05
C GLY A 942 -18.13 -0.60 -39.25
N GLY A 943 -19.19 -0.56 -40.09
CA GLY A 943 -19.95 -1.75 -40.51
C GLY A 943 -19.04 -2.77 -41.22
N ASN A 944 -19.22 -4.08 -41.04
CA ASN A 944 -20.33 -4.82 -41.65
C ASN A 944 -20.90 -5.94 -40.75
N GLN A 945 -22.20 -6.16 -40.94
CA GLN A 945 -23.13 -6.95 -40.14
C GLN A 945 -22.95 -8.48 -40.22
N GLN A 946 -23.23 -9.17 -39.11
CA GLN A 946 -24.39 -10.08 -38.86
C GLN A 946 -24.09 -10.80 -37.53
N GLY A 947 -24.78 -10.52 -36.40
CA GLY A 947 -26.16 -10.89 -36.13
C GLY A 947 -26.20 -11.88 -34.96
N GLY A 948 -26.38 -11.38 -33.73
CA GLY A 948 -26.52 -12.20 -32.52
C GLY A 948 -26.62 -11.33 -31.26
N GLN A 949 -27.75 -11.42 -30.55
CA GLN A 949 -28.08 -10.65 -29.34
C GLN A 949 -26.95 -10.68 -28.30
N GLN A 950 -26.42 -9.52 -27.91
CA GLN A 950 -25.51 -9.37 -26.77
C GLN A 950 -26.20 -8.56 -25.67
N GLY A 951 -26.56 -9.23 -24.58
CA GLY A 951 -26.91 -8.58 -23.31
C GLY A 951 -25.63 -8.31 -22.52
N GLY A 952 -25.22 -7.04 -22.45
CA GLY A 952 -24.13 -6.58 -21.57
C GLY A 952 -24.70 -6.12 -20.24
N ASN A 953 -24.58 -6.95 -19.21
CA ASN A 953 -24.98 -6.64 -17.84
C ASN A 953 -24.07 -5.57 -17.23
N GLN A 954 -24.61 -4.37 -16.97
CA GLN A 954 -24.12 -3.49 -15.90
C GLN A 954 -24.57 -3.97 -14.50
N GLN A 955 -25.26 -5.10 -14.40
CA GLN A 955 -25.93 -5.55 -13.16
C GLN A 955 -25.19 -6.64 -12.36
N GLY A 956 -23.90 -6.94 -12.63
CA GLY A 956 -23.30 -8.19 -12.10
C GLY A 956 -21.90 -8.18 -11.47
N ALA A 957 -21.05 -7.17 -11.62
CA ALA A 957 -19.70 -7.27 -11.06
C ALA A 957 -19.03 -5.90 -10.91
N LEU A 958 -18.41 -5.65 -9.75
CA LEU A 958 -17.17 -4.89 -9.73
C LEU A 958 -16.12 -5.77 -10.44
N PRO A 959 -15.65 -5.45 -11.66
CA PRO A 959 -14.55 -6.19 -12.26
C PRO A 959 -13.34 -6.10 -11.32
N LEU A 960 -12.82 -7.25 -10.89
CA LEU A 960 -11.69 -7.38 -9.97
C LEU A 960 -10.33 -6.95 -10.55
N ASN A 961 -10.35 -6.25 -11.68
CA ASN A 961 -9.22 -5.52 -12.23
C ASN A 961 -9.78 -4.52 -13.27
N PRO A 962 -9.60 -3.19 -13.12
CA PRO A 962 -10.15 -2.20 -14.05
C PRO A 962 -9.43 -2.13 -15.41
N LEU A 963 -8.49 -3.03 -15.75
CA LEU A 963 -7.86 -3.02 -17.06
C LEU A 963 -8.73 -3.66 -18.17
N ARG A 964 -9.78 -2.98 -18.65
CA ARG A 964 -10.19 -3.09 -20.07
C ARG A 964 -9.34 -2.13 -20.90
N VAL A 965 -8.04 -2.38 -21.03
CA VAL A 965 -7.21 -1.61 -21.98
C VAL A 965 -7.35 -2.24 -23.37
N LEU A 966 -8.07 -1.54 -24.24
CA LEU A 966 -7.85 -1.64 -25.69
C LEU A 966 -6.49 -0.99 -26.00
N PRO A 967 -5.61 -1.62 -26.80
CA PRO A 967 -4.38 -0.97 -27.23
C PRO A 967 -4.70 0.17 -28.20
N LEU A 968 -4.35 1.41 -27.84
CA LEU A 968 -4.29 2.53 -28.77
C LEU A 968 -3.06 2.32 -29.67
N ASN A 969 -3.29 1.93 -30.93
CA ASN A 969 -2.28 2.05 -31.98
C ASN A 969 -2.06 3.53 -32.28
N LEU A 970 -0.98 4.11 -31.76
CA LEU A 970 -0.41 5.36 -32.28
C LEU A 970 0.46 5.03 -33.50
N GLN A 971 -0.11 5.09 -34.69
CA GLN A 971 0.66 5.30 -35.93
C GLN A 971 -0.08 6.26 -36.87
N GLY A 972 0.54 7.44 -37.07
CA GLY A 972 0.65 8.10 -38.38
C GLY A 972 -0.32 9.23 -38.70
N ALA A 973 0.17 10.47 -38.60
CA ALA A 973 0.23 11.36 -39.76
C ALA A 973 1.20 12.52 -39.51
N GLN A 974 2.32 12.50 -40.26
CA GLN A 974 3.07 13.71 -40.57
C GLN A 974 2.19 14.67 -41.39
N ARG A 975 1.96 15.87 -40.87
CA ARG A 975 2.36 17.16 -41.46
C ARG A 975 2.14 18.27 -40.45
#